data_AF-A0A7T5CKD2-F1
#
_entry.id   AF-A0A7T5CKD2-F1
#
_cell.length_a   1.000
_cell.length_b   1.000
_cell.length_c   1.000
_cell.angle_alpha   90.00
_cell.angle_beta   90.00
_cell.angle_gamma   90.00
#
_symmetry.space_group_name_H-M   'P 1'
#
loop_
_entity.id
_entity.type
_entity.pdbx_description
1 polymer ?
#
loop_
_entity_poly.entity_id
_entity_poly.type
_entity_poly.pdbx_seq_one_letter_code
_entity_poly.pdbx_strand_id
1 'polypeptide(L)'
;MTVGKALRSLLVIATLLLCVWAFIDVGVRIVNKRAEMYQPGKTVLTILHWGNTEEEEIVKQLVREFEAEHPDIKVKRLHANDYDTKLKTMLAAGTPPDLFYLRYEDVSEYADTDMIVNLTPFIEKDREKNNGYAMTDDFYPILIDAFRFDKEAQLQGQGDLYGIAKDFTTWIMYVNLDLFKQAGVEVPYDGWTWNEYRAAMKKIRALSDSEDVNKQYYGGVLKTWPTVVRNLLWTNGGDYFGGENRNDFTKVTLGEPQAQEMLNLIRAMRMDDDSVYNPTGISQSEDDMFRRGKIGSIGPLGRWMTPQYRKITEFDWDVVPMPYGTQPISDIATVSWAIASGTQHPDEAYTLLKFLCGKKGQTLTSELGLAMPCMPSVANSDAFLSPGQKPANAQLFIDMVDKSHLPQNPRIKKFTTIVDRELQKTLQLDEKTPEEAARDVAVQWQKEYESPLYNKQYSRMPWMQVIIATLILLAAAIAILWWIARKEKLGALDKAQERTGYLFISPWLLGFVLLVLGPMILSFVLAFTKWTAMSPLSGAKFVGFDNFKHIFNYDSDFTQSLWVTAYFTILCVPVTQVAALLVALLMNVSAKGITFFRTAYFVPSVVTGVALVTLWITIFNNDSGMLNHFLNMFLQPLGLEAPDWFGEDAKWYAMPALVIMSLWGVGGGMVIYLAGLKGIPQSLYEAATIDGAGPVKKFFAVTMPMLSPLIFFNLVMGIIGSFQIFTQAYVIRGSSGGTNENLMFYVLNLYDAAFNQHRMGYASALAWILFIIILVMTLLVFRGSKNMVHYEGLKS
;
A
#
# COMPACT_ATOMS: atom_id res chain seq x y z
N MET A 1 21.00 38.90 34.63
CA MET A 1 20.66 37.68 33.86
C MET A 1 21.39 37.77 32.52
N THR A 2 22.23 36.81 32.14
CA THR A 2 22.96 36.87 30.86
C THR A 2 22.00 36.71 29.68
N VAL A 3 22.28 37.33 28.53
CA VAL A 3 21.46 37.22 27.30
C VAL A 3 21.16 35.76 26.94
N GLY A 4 22.14 34.86 27.13
CA GLY A 4 21.96 33.42 26.93
C GLY A 4 21.00 32.75 27.93
N LYS A 5 20.94 33.19 29.20
CA LYS A 5 19.93 32.71 30.17
C LYS A 5 18.54 33.24 29.81
N ALA A 6 18.45 34.50 29.40
CA ALA A 6 17.19 35.09 28.93
C ALA A 6 16.64 34.33 27.71
N LEU A 7 17.48 34.05 26.70
CA LEU A 7 17.10 33.30 25.51
C LEU A 7 16.65 31.86 25.81
N ARG A 8 17.33 31.17 26.73
CA ARG A 8 16.92 29.82 27.18
C ARG A 8 15.59 29.85 27.91
N SER A 9 15.38 30.81 28.81
CA SER A 9 14.10 30.99 29.49
C SER A 9 12.97 31.31 28.50
N LEU A 10 13.25 32.14 27.50
CA LEU A 10 12.29 32.50 26.44
C LEU A 10 11.94 31.29 25.56
N LEU A 11 12.93 30.45 25.20
CA LEU A 11 12.71 29.19 24.49
C LEU A 11 11.88 28.20 25.32
N VAL A 12 12.17 28.05 26.62
CA VAL A 12 11.39 27.18 27.52
C VAL A 12 9.94 27.66 27.63
N ILE A 13 9.72 28.97 27.77
CA ILE A 13 8.38 29.57 27.81
C ILE A 13 7.67 29.36 26.47
N ALA A 14 8.35 29.59 25.34
CA ALA A 14 7.79 29.40 24.01
C ALA A 14 7.41 27.92 23.78
N THR A 15 8.25 26.97 24.17
CA THR A 15 7.95 25.53 24.07
C THR A 15 6.76 25.15 24.96
N LEU A 16 6.69 25.66 26.21
CA LEU A 16 5.55 25.43 27.09
C LEU A 16 4.26 26.01 26.51
N LEU A 17 4.30 27.24 25.99
CA LEU A 17 3.16 27.87 25.33
C LEU A 17 2.73 27.09 24.09
N LEU A 18 3.67 26.60 23.28
CA LEU A 18 3.38 25.76 22.12
C LEU A 18 2.75 24.42 22.52
N CYS A 19 3.26 23.75 23.55
CA CYS A 19 2.67 22.51 24.06
C CYS A 19 1.25 22.75 24.59
N VAL A 20 1.06 23.77 25.44
CA VAL A 20 -0.25 24.13 25.99
C VAL A 20 -1.22 24.51 24.87
N TRP A 21 -0.77 25.33 23.92
CA TRP A 21 -1.56 25.69 22.74
C TRP A 21 -1.94 24.45 21.93
N ALA A 22 -1.02 23.51 21.69
CA ALA A 22 -1.32 22.28 20.96
C ALA A 22 -2.37 21.41 21.68
N PHE A 23 -2.29 21.26 23.01
CA PHE A 23 -3.32 20.54 23.78
C PHE A 23 -4.66 21.27 23.80
N ILE A 24 -4.66 22.60 23.94
CA ILE A 24 -5.87 23.42 23.84
C ILE A 24 -6.47 23.28 22.44
N ASP A 25 -5.67 23.36 21.38
CA ASP A 25 -6.11 23.23 19.99
C ASP A 25 -6.70 21.83 19.72
N VAL A 26 -6.13 20.76 20.29
CA VAL A 26 -6.76 19.42 20.27
C VAL A 26 -8.08 19.42 21.04
N GLY A 27 -8.12 19.97 22.25
CA GLY A 27 -9.34 20.05 23.06
C GLY A 27 -10.45 20.85 22.38
N VAL A 28 -10.12 22.01 21.83
CA VAL A 28 -11.01 22.88 21.05
C VAL A 28 -11.48 22.15 19.80
N ARG A 29 -10.62 21.45 19.06
CA ARG A 29 -11.05 20.62 17.92
C ARG A 29 -12.01 19.51 18.33
N ILE A 30 -11.80 18.87 19.47
CA ILE A 30 -12.71 17.83 19.99
C ILE A 30 -14.06 18.46 20.40
N VAL A 31 -14.04 19.59 21.08
CA VAL A 31 -15.25 20.32 21.48
C VAL A 31 -16.01 20.82 20.25
N ASN A 32 -15.32 21.44 19.29
CA ASN A 32 -15.89 21.88 18.02
C ASN A 32 -16.44 20.69 17.23
N LYS A 33 -15.74 19.56 17.18
CA LYS A 33 -16.25 18.34 16.54
C LYS A 33 -17.52 17.81 17.22
N ARG A 34 -17.60 17.89 18.56
CA ARG A 34 -18.83 17.55 19.30
C ARG A 34 -19.94 18.56 19.05
N ALA A 35 -19.62 19.85 18.94
CA ALA A 35 -20.57 20.90 18.61
C ALA A 35 -21.09 20.77 17.17
N GLU A 36 -20.24 20.39 16.21
CA GLU A 36 -20.66 20.06 14.83
C GLU A 36 -21.61 18.85 14.79
N MET A 37 -21.39 17.85 15.65
CA MET A 37 -22.30 16.70 15.78
C MET A 37 -23.60 17.05 16.52
N TYR A 38 -23.62 18.14 17.28
CA TYR A 38 -24.80 18.61 18.00
C TYR A 38 -25.49 19.71 17.19
N GLN A 39 -26.36 19.30 16.26
CA GLN A 39 -27.33 20.20 15.63
C GLN A 39 -28.69 19.99 16.28
N PRO A 40 -29.20 20.95 17.09
CA PRO A 40 -30.46 20.78 17.79
C PRO A 40 -31.60 20.44 16.81
N GLY A 41 -32.24 19.30 17.03
CA GLY A 41 -33.37 18.83 16.23
C GLY A 41 -33.02 18.19 14.87
N LYS A 42 -31.74 17.87 14.61
CA LYS A 42 -31.32 17.18 13.37
C LYS A 42 -30.57 15.88 13.64
N THR A 43 -30.83 14.87 12.83
CA THR A 43 -30.04 13.63 12.77
C THR A 43 -28.77 13.88 11.96
N VAL A 44 -27.60 13.59 12.51
CA VAL A 44 -26.31 13.78 11.82
C VAL A 44 -25.77 12.42 11.36
N LEU A 45 -25.72 12.21 10.04
CA LEU A 45 -25.14 11.03 9.43
C LEU A 45 -23.72 11.33 8.95
N THR A 46 -22.78 10.43 9.16
CA THR A 46 -21.41 10.51 8.66
C THR A 46 -21.22 9.57 7.48
N ILE A 47 -20.74 10.08 6.34
CA ILE A 47 -20.37 9.26 5.20
C ILE A 47 -18.85 9.27 5.00
N LEU A 48 -18.27 8.14 4.63
CA LEU A 48 -16.86 8.02 4.26
C LEU A 48 -16.73 7.52 2.81
N HIS A 49 -16.02 8.27 1.98
CA HIS A 49 -15.79 7.90 0.59
C HIS A 49 -14.37 8.28 0.14
N TRP A 50 -13.97 7.73 -1.00
CA TRP A 50 -12.79 8.18 -1.74
C TRP A 50 -13.21 8.91 -3.02
N GLY A 51 -12.21 9.35 -3.78
CA GLY A 51 -12.37 9.80 -5.14
C GLY A 51 -11.40 10.90 -5.51
N ASN A 52 -11.21 11.13 -6.81
CA ASN A 52 -10.46 12.29 -7.28
C ASN A 52 -11.23 13.60 -7.06
N THR A 53 -10.67 14.75 -7.47
CA THR A 53 -11.31 16.04 -7.31
C THR A 53 -12.67 16.11 -8.00
N GLU A 54 -12.81 15.50 -9.18
CA GLU A 54 -14.09 15.44 -9.89
C GLU A 54 -15.15 14.64 -9.11
N GLU A 55 -14.82 13.42 -8.64
CA GLU A 55 -15.73 12.59 -7.82
C GLU A 55 -16.11 13.26 -6.49
N GLU A 56 -15.20 14.05 -5.91
CA GLU A 56 -15.47 14.75 -4.66
C GLU A 56 -16.61 15.78 -4.81
N GLU A 57 -16.62 16.51 -5.92
CA GLU A 57 -17.69 17.48 -6.22
C GLU A 57 -19.04 16.81 -6.45
N ILE A 58 -19.05 15.60 -7.02
CA ILE A 58 -20.27 14.79 -7.19
C ILE A 58 -20.91 14.51 -5.84
N VAL A 59 -20.13 13.94 -4.91
CA VAL A 59 -20.67 13.59 -3.59
C VAL A 59 -21.11 14.85 -2.83
N LYS A 60 -20.41 15.98 -2.99
CA LYS A 60 -20.86 17.27 -2.44
C LYS A 60 -22.20 17.72 -3.01
N GLN A 61 -22.40 17.59 -4.31
CA GLN A 61 -23.67 17.94 -4.95
C GLN A 61 -24.80 17.02 -4.49
N LEU A 62 -24.59 15.70 -4.49
CA LEU A 62 -25.55 14.71 -4.00
C LEU A 62 -25.97 15.00 -2.56
N VAL A 63 -25.01 15.30 -1.68
CA VAL A 63 -25.29 15.65 -0.29
C VAL A 63 -26.10 16.95 -0.18
N ARG A 64 -25.78 17.99 -0.95
CA ARG A 64 -26.53 19.25 -0.92
C ARG A 64 -27.99 19.07 -1.36
N GLU A 65 -28.21 18.29 -2.42
CA GLU A 65 -29.55 17.97 -2.91
C GLU A 65 -30.34 17.14 -1.89
N PHE A 66 -29.70 16.15 -1.26
CA PHE A 66 -30.32 15.36 -0.20
C PHE A 66 -30.73 16.21 1.00
N GLU A 67 -29.83 17.06 1.51
CA GLU A 67 -30.11 17.94 2.66
C GLU A 67 -31.20 18.99 2.37
N ALA A 68 -31.40 19.34 1.10
CA ALA A 68 -32.51 20.21 0.68
C ALA A 68 -33.87 19.50 0.74
N GLU A 69 -33.91 18.20 0.42
CA GLU A 69 -35.12 17.37 0.51
C GLU A 69 -35.39 16.85 1.93
N HIS A 70 -34.35 16.69 2.74
CA HIS A 70 -34.39 16.17 4.10
C HIS A 70 -33.77 17.17 5.09
N PRO A 71 -34.45 18.29 5.40
CA PRO A 71 -33.88 19.37 6.23
C PRO A 71 -33.62 18.95 7.68
N ASP A 72 -34.22 17.85 8.12
CA ASP A 72 -34.05 17.17 9.41
C ASP A 72 -32.78 16.31 9.49
N ILE A 73 -32.16 15.98 8.35
CA ILE A 73 -30.93 15.19 8.28
C ILE A 73 -29.77 16.08 7.83
N LYS A 74 -28.64 15.99 8.53
CA LYS A 74 -27.38 16.63 8.16
C LYS A 74 -26.36 15.55 7.81
N VAL A 75 -25.66 15.69 6.68
CA VAL A 75 -24.66 14.71 6.24
C VAL A 75 -23.25 15.28 6.40
N LYS A 76 -22.46 14.67 7.28
CA LYS A 76 -21.04 14.93 7.46
C LYS A 76 -20.23 14.06 6.51
N ARG A 77 -19.60 14.68 5.54
CA ARG A 77 -18.77 14.00 4.54
C ARG A 77 -17.32 13.89 5.00
N LEU A 78 -16.76 12.68 4.94
CA LEU A 78 -15.35 12.40 5.13
C LEU A 78 -14.77 11.90 3.82
N HIS A 79 -13.76 12.60 3.31
CA HIS A 79 -12.93 12.16 2.18
C HIS A 79 -11.57 11.69 2.70
N ALA A 80 -10.99 10.69 2.04
CA ALA A 80 -9.75 10.06 2.45
C ALA A 80 -8.95 9.58 1.24
N ASN A 81 -7.73 10.09 1.08
CA ASN A 81 -6.76 9.53 0.13
C ASN A 81 -6.27 8.15 0.59
N ASP A 82 -6.06 7.98 1.89
CA ASP A 82 -5.79 6.69 2.54
C ASP A 82 -7.09 6.12 3.12
N TYR A 83 -7.99 5.74 2.21
CA TYR A 83 -9.37 5.37 2.53
C TYR A 83 -9.45 4.16 3.45
N ASP A 84 -8.79 3.06 3.07
CA ASP A 84 -8.91 1.78 3.77
C ASP A 84 -8.39 1.88 5.21
N THR A 85 -7.25 2.54 5.43
CA THR A 85 -6.69 2.76 6.76
C THR A 85 -7.62 3.60 7.63
N LYS A 86 -8.23 4.64 7.07
CA LYS A 86 -9.14 5.53 7.79
C LYS A 86 -10.45 4.83 8.16
N LEU A 87 -11.08 4.10 7.23
CA LEU A 87 -12.27 3.30 7.49
C LEU A 87 -12.02 2.30 8.62
N LYS A 88 -10.93 1.53 8.51
CA LYS A 88 -10.54 0.53 9.52
C LYS A 88 -10.31 1.16 10.89
N THR A 89 -9.63 2.29 10.94
CA THR A 89 -9.39 3.02 12.20
C THR A 89 -10.71 3.47 12.85
N MET A 90 -11.67 3.94 12.05
CA MET A 90 -12.99 4.35 12.54
C MET A 90 -13.82 3.18 13.06
N LEU A 91 -13.81 2.05 12.34
CA LEU A 91 -14.45 0.79 12.77
C LEU A 91 -13.84 0.29 14.08
N ALA A 92 -12.51 0.20 14.15
CA ALA A 92 -11.77 -0.23 15.34
C ALA A 92 -11.99 0.69 16.55
N ALA A 93 -12.11 2.00 16.32
CA ALA A 93 -12.37 2.99 17.37
C ALA A 93 -13.81 2.96 17.92
N GLY A 94 -14.71 2.15 17.33
CA GLY A 94 -16.12 2.12 17.71
C GLY A 94 -16.89 3.38 17.31
N THR A 95 -16.36 4.14 16.34
CA THR A 95 -17.03 5.33 15.77
C THR A 95 -17.10 5.17 14.26
N PRO A 96 -17.81 4.15 13.74
CA PRO A 96 -17.89 3.92 12.30
C PRO A 96 -18.61 5.10 11.61
N PRO A 97 -18.31 5.36 10.33
CA PRO A 97 -19.23 6.16 9.51
C PRO A 97 -20.56 5.42 9.38
N ASP A 98 -21.66 6.15 9.21
CA ASP A 98 -22.99 5.56 9.00
C ASP A 98 -23.08 4.87 7.64
N LEU A 99 -22.55 5.52 6.59
CA LEU A 99 -22.39 4.91 5.27
C LEU A 99 -20.94 5.01 4.81
N PHE A 100 -20.49 4.01 4.07
CA PHE A 100 -19.16 4.05 3.45
C PHE A 100 -19.12 3.28 2.15
N TYR A 101 -18.12 3.58 1.32
CA TYR A 101 -17.88 2.81 0.10
C TYR A 101 -17.34 1.42 0.40
N LEU A 102 -17.94 0.41 -0.21
CA LEU A 102 -17.52 -0.99 -0.09
C LEU A 102 -17.26 -1.56 -1.49
N ARG A 103 -16.05 -2.08 -1.71
CA ARG A 103 -15.72 -2.76 -2.96
C ARG A 103 -16.37 -4.15 -2.97
N TYR A 104 -16.81 -4.62 -4.13
CA TYR A 104 -17.52 -5.90 -4.20
C TYR A 104 -16.63 -7.08 -3.75
N GLU A 105 -15.32 -7.00 -3.95
CA GLU A 105 -14.34 -8.02 -3.52
C GLU A 105 -14.19 -8.13 -1.99
N ASP A 106 -14.71 -7.15 -1.25
CA ASP A 106 -14.62 -7.07 0.21
C ASP A 106 -15.94 -7.45 0.90
N VAL A 107 -17.04 -7.66 0.15
CA VAL A 107 -18.37 -7.89 0.74
C VAL A 107 -18.40 -9.11 1.67
N SER A 108 -17.76 -10.20 1.27
CA SER A 108 -17.73 -11.46 2.03
C SER A 108 -17.09 -11.27 3.41
N GLU A 109 -16.03 -10.47 3.49
CA GLU A 109 -15.31 -10.24 4.74
C GLU A 109 -16.10 -9.36 5.71
N TYR A 110 -16.68 -8.26 5.21
CA TYR A 110 -17.46 -7.35 6.05
C TYR A 110 -18.79 -7.98 6.49
N ALA A 111 -19.43 -8.76 5.61
CA ALA A 111 -20.63 -9.50 5.95
C ALA A 111 -20.34 -10.58 7.00
N ASP A 112 -19.33 -11.45 6.80
CA ASP A 112 -18.97 -12.53 7.73
C ASP A 112 -18.53 -12.03 9.12
N THR A 113 -18.05 -10.79 9.21
CA THR A 113 -17.67 -10.14 10.47
C THR A 113 -18.76 -9.25 11.08
N ASP A 114 -19.97 -9.24 10.50
CA ASP A 114 -21.12 -8.44 10.93
C ASP A 114 -20.84 -6.92 10.99
N MET A 115 -19.93 -6.42 10.14
CA MET A 115 -19.55 -5.00 10.10
C MET A 115 -20.48 -4.13 9.26
N ILE A 116 -21.28 -4.75 8.40
CA ILE A 116 -22.26 -4.10 7.53
C ILE A 116 -23.65 -4.68 7.74
N VAL A 117 -24.66 -3.81 7.60
CA VAL A 117 -26.08 -4.14 7.79
C VAL A 117 -26.60 -5.02 6.65
N ASN A 118 -27.41 -6.03 6.99
CA ASN A 118 -28.24 -6.74 6.01
C ASN A 118 -29.36 -5.81 5.52
N LEU A 119 -29.32 -5.44 4.24
CA LEU A 119 -30.28 -4.54 3.58
C LEU A 119 -31.54 -5.26 3.10
N THR A 120 -31.58 -6.59 3.05
CA THR A 120 -32.75 -7.36 2.58
C THR A 120 -34.05 -6.92 3.28
N PRO A 121 -34.12 -6.78 4.63
CA PRO A 121 -35.36 -6.37 5.31
C PRO A 121 -35.79 -4.93 4.99
N PHE A 122 -34.84 -4.03 4.74
CA PHE A 122 -35.13 -2.64 4.36
C PHE A 122 -35.74 -2.56 2.96
N ILE A 123 -35.21 -3.36 2.03
CA ILE A 123 -35.69 -3.46 0.65
C ILE A 123 -37.09 -4.08 0.60
N GLU A 124 -37.35 -5.13 1.39
CA GLU A 124 -38.67 -5.75 1.50
C GLU A 124 -39.71 -4.79 2.08
N LYS A 125 -39.37 -4.07 3.15
CA LYS A 125 -40.23 -3.03 3.75
C LYS A 125 -40.58 -1.92 2.76
N ASP A 126 -39.64 -1.52 1.90
CA ASP A 126 -39.89 -0.57 0.83
C ASP A 126 -40.81 -1.15 -0.25
N ARG A 127 -40.58 -2.41 -0.62
CA ARG A 127 -41.41 -3.12 -1.60
C ARG A 127 -42.87 -3.16 -1.17
N GLU A 128 -43.13 -3.46 0.10
CA GLU A 128 -44.47 -3.46 0.68
C GLU A 128 -45.12 -2.08 0.63
N LYS A 129 -44.36 -1.02 0.94
CA LYS A 129 -44.86 0.36 0.94
C LYS A 129 -45.14 0.91 -0.46
N ASN A 130 -44.42 0.45 -1.47
CA ASN A 130 -44.46 0.99 -2.83
C ASN A 130 -45.18 0.05 -3.82
N ASN A 131 -46.27 -0.60 -3.39
CA ASN A 131 -47.10 -1.47 -4.22
C ASN A 131 -46.31 -2.55 -4.99
N GLY A 132 -45.31 -3.15 -4.36
CA GLY A 132 -44.52 -4.23 -4.94
C GLY A 132 -43.21 -3.81 -5.61
N TYR A 133 -42.89 -2.51 -5.68
CA TYR A 133 -41.67 -2.00 -6.29
C TYR A 133 -40.58 -1.66 -5.27
N ALA A 134 -39.35 -2.08 -5.50
CA ALA A 134 -38.16 -1.62 -4.80
C ALA A 134 -37.15 -1.01 -5.79
N MET A 135 -36.31 -0.07 -5.37
CA MET A 135 -35.37 0.58 -6.30
C MET A 135 -34.42 -0.42 -6.98
N THR A 136 -34.11 -1.54 -6.30
CA THR A 136 -33.25 -2.62 -6.81
C THR A 136 -33.86 -3.38 -7.99
N ASP A 137 -35.16 -3.24 -8.25
CA ASP A 137 -35.82 -3.88 -9.39
C ASP A 137 -35.41 -3.28 -10.73
N ASP A 138 -34.96 -2.02 -10.72
CA ASP A 138 -34.43 -1.32 -11.90
C ASP A 138 -32.89 -1.34 -11.89
N PHE A 139 -32.23 -2.25 -11.18
CA PHE A 139 -30.77 -2.41 -11.27
C PHE A 139 -30.41 -3.55 -12.22
N TYR A 140 -29.25 -3.49 -12.85
CA TYR A 140 -28.67 -4.67 -13.49
C TYR A 140 -28.51 -5.81 -12.45
N PRO A 141 -29.05 -7.02 -12.68
CA PRO A 141 -29.05 -8.10 -11.69
C PRO A 141 -27.66 -8.43 -11.14
N ILE A 142 -26.65 -8.47 -12.02
CA ILE A 142 -25.25 -8.74 -11.65
C ILE A 142 -24.71 -7.77 -10.60
N LEU A 143 -25.19 -6.52 -10.57
CA LEU A 143 -24.77 -5.52 -9.58
C LEU A 143 -25.43 -5.72 -8.21
N ILE A 144 -26.62 -6.29 -8.18
CA ILE A 144 -27.26 -6.70 -6.93
C ILE A 144 -26.53 -7.93 -6.39
N ASP A 145 -26.27 -8.91 -7.25
CA ASP A 145 -25.58 -10.15 -6.89
C ASP A 145 -24.15 -9.86 -6.40
N ALA A 146 -23.45 -8.88 -6.99
CA ALA A 146 -22.12 -8.45 -6.55
C ALA A 146 -22.05 -8.09 -5.06
N PHE A 147 -23.15 -7.67 -4.44
CA PHE A 147 -23.21 -7.33 -3.01
C PHE A 147 -24.08 -8.29 -2.19
N ARG A 148 -24.46 -9.43 -2.77
CA ARG A 148 -25.07 -10.55 -2.03
C ARG A 148 -24.00 -11.48 -1.48
N PHE A 149 -24.18 -11.91 -0.23
CA PHE A 149 -23.32 -12.91 0.38
C PHE A 149 -24.09 -13.92 1.24
N ASP A 150 -23.86 -15.21 0.96
CA ASP A 150 -24.37 -16.32 1.76
C ASP A 150 -23.32 -16.67 2.82
N LYS A 151 -23.63 -16.40 4.08
CA LYS A 151 -22.75 -16.68 5.21
C LYS A 151 -22.57 -18.17 5.48
N GLU A 152 -23.52 -19.02 5.13
CA GLU A 152 -23.44 -20.46 5.36
C GLU A 152 -22.67 -21.15 4.24
N ALA A 153 -23.05 -20.87 2.99
CA ALA A 153 -22.37 -21.42 1.81
C ALA A 153 -21.00 -20.75 1.56
N GLN A 154 -20.76 -19.57 2.16
CA GLN A 154 -19.58 -18.72 1.92
C GLN A 154 -19.42 -18.35 0.44
N LEU A 155 -20.56 -18.06 -0.22
CA LEU A 155 -20.62 -17.73 -1.64
C LEU A 155 -21.12 -16.30 -1.86
N GLN A 156 -20.42 -15.58 -2.74
CA GLN A 156 -20.84 -14.27 -3.20
C GLN A 156 -21.81 -14.42 -4.38
N GLY A 157 -22.76 -13.51 -4.54
CA GLY A 157 -23.82 -13.60 -5.55
C GLY A 157 -25.13 -14.18 -5.04
N GLN A 158 -25.17 -14.69 -3.81
CA GLN A 158 -26.33 -15.36 -3.23
C GLN A 158 -26.56 -14.92 -1.78
N GLY A 159 -27.72 -15.23 -1.22
CA GLY A 159 -28.06 -14.86 0.16
C GLY A 159 -28.46 -13.40 0.33
N ASP A 160 -28.11 -12.85 1.48
CA ASP A 160 -28.51 -11.50 1.92
C ASP A 160 -27.76 -10.39 1.18
N LEU A 161 -28.41 -9.24 1.00
CA LEU A 161 -27.83 -8.07 0.35
C LEU A 161 -27.17 -7.14 1.38
N TYR A 162 -25.93 -6.74 1.17
CA TYR A 162 -25.17 -5.94 2.15
C TYR A 162 -24.70 -4.56 1.66
N GLY A 163 -24.96 -4.23 0.40
CA GLY A 163 -24.63 -2.94 -0.19
C GLY A 163 -25.44 -2.69 -1.45
N ILE A 164 -25.58 -1.42 -1.84
CA ILE A 164 -26.17 -1.04 -3.13
C ILE A 164 -25.10 -0.37 -3.97
N ALA A 165 -24.84 -0.92 -5.15
CA ALA A 165 -23.93 -0.36 -6.13
C ALA A 165 -24.21 1.13 -6.37
N LYS A 166 -23.20 1.98 -6.24
CA LYS A 166 -23.31 3.41 -6.53
C LYS A 166 -23.18 3.67 -8.03
N ASP A 167 -22.28 2.92 -8.65
CA ASP A 167 -21.90 2.96 -10.05
C ASP A 167 -21.16 1.68 -10.40
N PHE A 168 -20.86 1.48 -11.69
CA PHE A 168 -20.00 0.41 -12.14
C PHE A 168 -19.36 0.74 -13.49
N THR A 169 -18.56 -0.18 -14.01
CA THR A 169 -18.12 -0.17 -15.41
C THR A 169 -17.88 -1.59 -15.91
N THR A 170 -17.98 -1.75 -17.21
CA THR A 170 -17.44 -2.90 -17.94
C THR A 170 -16.03 -2.59 -18.41
N TRP A 171 -15.23 -3.63 -18.67
CA TRP A 171 -13.88 -3.48 -19.21
C TRP A 171 -13.88 -3.42 -20.74
N ILE A 172 -13.23 -2.42 -21.29
CA ILE A 172 -13.19 -2.10 -22.73
C ILE A 172 -11.79 -1.59 -23.15
N MET A 173 -11.59 -1.35 -24.45
CA MET A 173 -10.37 -0.74 -25.00
C MET A 173 -10.63 0.70 -25.44
N TYR A 174 -9.72 1.61 -25.11
CA TYR A 174 -9.66 2.97 -25.68
C TYR A 174 -8.67 2.99 -26.84
N VAL A 175 -9.02 3.63 -27.95
CA VAL A 175 -8.20 3.64 -29.16
C VAL A 175 -7.92 5.06 -29.66
N ASN A 176 -6.72 5.27 -30.19
CA ASN A 176 -6.32 6.48 -30.90
C ASN A 176 -6.68 6.33 -32.38
N LEU A 177 -7.75 7.00 -32.81
CA LEU A 177 -8.29 6.88 -34.17
C LEU A 177 -7.33 7.41 -35.23
N ASP A 178 -6.52 8.43 -34.90
CA ASP A 178 -5.56 9.00 -35.83
C ASP A 178 -4.41 8.03 -36.12
N LEU A 179 -3.94 7.28 -35.12
CA LEU A 179 -2.93 6.23 -35.33
C LEU A 179 -3.49 5.05 -36.11
N PHE A 180 -4.72 4.63 -35.84
CA PHE A 180 -5.40 3.58 -36.63
C PHE A 180 -5.49 3.99 -38.11
N LYS A 181 -5.92 5.23 -38.37
CA LYS A 181 -5.99 5.80 -39.72
C LYS A 181 -4.62 5.86 -40.40
N GLN A 182 -3.60 6.35 -39.70
CA GLN A 182 -2.23 6.42 -40.24
C GLN A 182 -1.66 5.04 -40.57
N ALA A 183 -1.96 4.03 -39.75
CA ALA A 183 -1.52 2.65 -39.96
C ALA A 183 -2.34 1.88 -41.02
N GLY A 184 -3.41 2.48 -41.56
CA GLY A 184 -4.33 1.81 -42.48
C GLY A 184 -5.06 0.63 -41.82
N VAL A 185 -5.43 0.79 -40.55
CA VAL A 185 -6.16 -0.18 -39.74
C VAL A 185 -7.59 0.31 -39.56
N GLU A 186 -8.56 -0.55 -39.87
CA GLU A 186 -9.98 -0.27 -39.62
C GLU A 186 -10.29 -0.35 -38.12
N VAL A 187 -11.17 0.53 -37.65
CA VAL A 187 -11.53 0.59 -36.22
C VAL A 187 -12.56 -0.50 -35.91
N PRO A 188 -12.28 -1.41 -34.96
CA PRO A 188 -13.04 -2.64 -34.75
C PRO A 188 -14.27 -2.43 -33.86
N TYR A 189 -15.22 -1.61 -34.31
CA TYR A 189 -16.43 -1.28 -33.54
C TYR A 189 -17.31 -2.51 -33.24
N ASP A 190 -17.37 -3.47 -34.18
CA ASP A 190 -18.21 -4.68 -34.08
C ASP A 190 -17.53 -5.87 -33.37
N GLY A 191 -16.31 -5.67 -32.84
CA GLY A 191 -15.50 -6.75 -32.30
C GLY A 191 -14.36 -7.16 -33.20
N TRP A 192 -13.40 -7.87 -32.61
CA TRP A 192 -12.18 -8.35 -33.25
C TRP A 192 -11.57 -9.48 -32.43
N THR A 193 -10.85 -10.35 -33.12
CA THR A 193 -10.12 -11.45 -32.53
C THR A 193 -8.78 -10.99 -31.97
N TRP A 194 -8.20 -11.77 -31.06
CA TRP A 194 -6.84 -11.54 -30.58
C TRP A 194 -5.77 -11.50 -31.69
N ASN A 195 -5.96 -12.26 -32.77
CA ASN A 195 -5.08 -12.25 -33.94
C ASN A 195 -5.17 -10.94 -34.72
N GLU A 196 -6.39 -10.43 -34.92
CA GLU A 196 -6.63 -9.13 -35.56
C GLU A 196 -6.09 -7.99 -34.71
N TYR A 197 -6.30 -8.04 -33.39
CA TYR A 197 -5.70 -7.09 -32.43
C TYR A 197 -4.18 -7.06 -32.58
N ARG A 198 -3.51 -8.21 -32.44
CA ARG A 198 -2.05 -8.31 -32.54
C ARG A 198 -1.53 -7.79 -33.89
N ALA A 199 -2.21 -8.10 -34.99
CA ALA A 199 -1.84 -7.62 -36.32
C ALA A 199 -1.99 -6.09 -36.46
N ALA A 200 -3.09 -5.52 -35.95
CA ALA A 200 -3.32 -4.09 -35.92
C ALA A 200 -2.25 -3.36 -35.10
N MET A 201 -1.94 -3.88 -33.92
CA MET A 201 -0.93 -3.28 -33.02
C MET A 201 0.47 -3.29 -33.66
N LYS A 202 0.84 -4.36 -34.38
CA LYS A 202 2.09 -4.39 -35.17
C LYS A 202 2.15 -3.32 -36.25
N LYS A 203 1.05 -3.09 -36.98
CA LYS A 203 0.99 -2.04 -38.00
C LYS A 203 1.17 -0.65 -37.41
N ILE A 204 0.58 -0.39 -36.23
CA ILE A 204 0.75 0.89 -35.52
C ILE A 204 2.19 1.02 -35.01
N ARG A 205 2.77 -0.03 -34.42
CA ARG A 205 4.18 -0.04 -33.97
C ARG A 205 5.14 0.30 -35.11
N ALA A 206 4.87 -0.22 -36.32
CA ALA A 206 5.67 0.04 -37.52
C ALA A 206 5.62 1.49 -38.04
N LEU A 207 4.76 2.35 -37.49
CA LEU A 207 4.80 3.80 -37.74
C LEU A 207 5.97 4.49 -37.04
N SER A 208 6.67 3.78 -36.14
CA SER A 208 7.78 4.35 -35.39
C SER A 208 9.01 4.59 -36.27
N ASP A 209 9.73 5.66 -35.97
CA ASP A 209 10.97 6.04 -36.67
C ASP A 209 12.14 6.02 -35.67
N SER A 210 13.11 5.13 -35.90
CA SER A 210 14.27 4.96 -35.03
C SER A 210 15.17 6.20 -34.93
N GLU A 211 15.10 7.12 -35.90
CA GLU A 211 15.91 8.34 -35.91
C GLU A 211 15.19 9.56 -35.32
N ASP A 212 13.87 9.51 -35.18
CA ASP A 212 13.05 10.59 -34.62
C ASP A 212 12.40 10.16 -33.30
N VAL A 213 12.98 10.63 -32.19
CA VAL A 213 12.44 10.40 -30.83
C VAL A 213 10.99 10.88 -30.66
N ASN A 214 10.52 11.82 -31.49
CA ASN A 214 9.14 12.28 -31.45
C ASN A 214 8.18 11.35 -32.21
N LYS A 215 8.68 10.40 -33.01
CA LYS A 215 7.90 9.39 -33.71
C LYS A 215 8.15 7.99 -33.14
N GLN A 216 8.16 7.88 -31.83
CA GLN A 216 8.16 6.59 -31.14
C GLN A 216 6.74 6.23 -30.73
N TYR A 217 6.15 5.23 -31.37
CA TYR A 217 4.78 4.77 -31.11
C TYR A 217 4.79 3.32 -30.63
N TYR A 218 3.82 2.97 -29.79
CA TYR A 218 3.56 1.60 -29.40
C TYR A 218 2.20 1.17 -29.94
N GLY A 219 2.09 -0.10 -30.32
CA GLY A 219 0.85 -0.65 -30.85
C GLY A 219 -0.28 -0.50 -29.83
N GLY A 220 -0.16 -1.23 -28.72
CA GLY A 220 -1.11 -1.11 -27.62
C GLY A 220 -0.50 -1.26 -26.23
N VAL A 221 -1.35 -1.19 -25.21
CA VAL A 221 -1.05 -1.45 -23.80
C VAL A 221 -2.13 -2.38 -23.28
N LEU A 222 -1.72 -3.52 -22.72
CA LEU A 222 -2.61 -4.42 -22.00
C LEU A 222 -2.37 -4.29 -20.50
N LYS A 223 -3.38 -3.92 -19.72
CA LYS A 223 -3.30 -3.92 -18.26
C LYS A 223 -3.28 -5.37 -17.75
N THR A 224 -2.38 -5.66 -16.81
CA THR A 224 -2.15 -7.02 -16.28
C THR A 224 -2.35 -7.10 -14.77
N TRP A 225 -3.27 -6.32 -14.21
CA TRP A 225 -3.71 -6.50 -12.83
C TRP A 225 -4.42 -7.85 -12.68
N PRO A 226 -4.39 -8.52 -11.53
CA PRO A 226 -4.98 -9.85 -11.37
C PRO A 226 -6.43 -9.96 -11.85
N THR A 227 -7.30 -9.03 -11.47
CA THR A 227 -8.70 -9.01 -11.94
C THR A 227 -8.80 -8.85 -13.46
N VAL A 228 -7.94 -8.00 -14.05
CA VAL A 228 -7.92 -7.77 -15.50
C VAL A 228 -7.36 -8.99 -16.24
N VAL A 229 -6.31 -9.64 -15.73
CA VAL A 229 -5.78 -10.86 -16.34
C VAL A 229 -6.83 -11.96 -16.31
N ARG A 230 -7.55 -12.13 -15.20
CA ARG A 230 -8.67 -13.08 -15.14
C ARG A 230 -9.70 -12.82 -16.24
N ASN A 231 -10.05 -11.55 -16.45
CA ASN A 231 -10.97 -11.16 -17.51
C ASN A 231 -10.40 -11.49 -18.91
N LEU A 232 -9.10 -11.26 -19.14
CA LEU A 232 -8.42 -11.66 -20.38
C LEU A 232 -8.47 -13.18 -20.58
N LEU A 233 -8.26 -13.99 -19.54
CA LEU A 233 -8.38 -15.45 -19.61
C LEU A 233 -9.79 -15.89 -20.06
N TRP A 234 -10.84 -15.25 -19.53
CA TRP A 234 -12.22 -15.56 -19.90
C TRP A 234 -12.49 -15.37 -21.38
N THR A 235 -11.85 -14.39 -22.03
CA THR A 235 -12.00 -14.18 -23.48
C THR A 235 -11.54 -15.37 -24.33
N ASN A 236 -10.74 -16.27 -23.74
CA ASN A 236 -10.30 -17.52 -24.34
C ASN A 236 -10.90 -18.77 -23.65
N GLY A 237 -11.87 -18.59 -22.75
CA GLY A 237 -12.50 -19.68 -22.00
C GLY A 237 -11.67 -20.25 -20.84
N GLY A 238 -10.57 -19.59 -20.44
CA GLY A 238 -9.78 -19.94 -19.26
C GLY A 238 -10.22 -19.16 -18.01
N ASP A 239 -9.83 -19.61 -16.82
CA ASP A 239 -10.10 -18.94 -15.54
C ASP A 239 -8.96 -19.22 -14.54
N TYR A 240 -8.97 -18.58 -13.38
CA TYR A 240 -8.16 -18.94 -12.22
C TYR A 240 -8.66 -20.23 -11.56
N PHE A 241 -9.97 -20.40 -11.45
CA PHE A 241 -10.63 -21.57 -10.88
C PHE A 241 -11.69 -22.09 -11.86
N GLY A 242 -11.78 -23.41 -12.03
CA GLY A 242 -12.64 -24.00 -13.06
C GLY A 242 -12.98 -25.48 -12.83
N GLY A 243 -13.99 -25.96 -13.55
CA GLY A 243 -14.60 -27.29 -13.40
C GLY A 243 -16.13 -27.22 -13.36
N GLU A 244 -16.79 -28.32 -12.99
CA GLU A 244 -18.27 -28.37 -12.83
C GLU A 244 -18.78 -27.44 -11.72
N ASN A 245 -17.93 -27.12 -10.72
CA ASN A 245 -18.22 -26.18 -9.63
C ASN A 245 -17.22 -25.03 -9.62
N ARG A 246 -17.63 -23.83 -10.10
CA ARG A 246 -16.80 -22.61 -10.10
C ARG A 246 -16.43 -22.08 -8.71
N ASN A 247 -17.00 -22.68 -7.65
CA ASN A 247 -16.72 -22.32 -6.27
C ASN A 247 -15.72 -23.25 -5.59
N ASP A 248 -15.17 -24.24 -6.31
CA ASP A 248 -14.09 -25.07 -5.78
C ASP A 248 -12.74 -24.35 -5.90
N PHE A 249 -12.38 -23.62 -4.85
CA PHE A 249 -11.12 -22.90 -4.77
C PHE A 249 -9.90 -23.82 -4.59
N THR A 250 -10.05 -25.15 -4.46
CA THR A 250 -8.89 -26.06 -4.38
C THR A 250 -8.29 -26.37 -5.75
N LYS A 251 -9.06 -26.20 -6.83
CA LYS A 251 -8.65 -26.54 -8.18
C LYS A 251 -8.28 -25.29 -8.98
N VAL A 252 -6.99 -24.95 -8.98
CA VAL A 252 -6.43 -23.89 -9.85
C VAL A 252 -6.36 -24.41 -11.28
N THR A 253 -6.89 -23.63 -12.23
CA THR A 253 -7.01 -24.02 -13.66
C THR A 253 -6.12 -23.22 -14.61
N LEU A 254 -5.20 -22.42 -14.05
CA LEU A 254 -4.22 -21.66 -14.85
C LEU A 254 -3.35 -22.53 -15.76
N GLY A 255 -3.13 -23.81 -15.42
CA GLY A 255 -2.38 -24.75 -16.25
C GLY A 255 -3.18 -25.38 -17.40
N GLU A 256 -4.48 -25.11 -17.51
CA GLU A 256 -5.31 -25.65 -18.59
C GLU A 256 -4.99 -24.96 -19.94
N PRO A 257 -5.18 -25.66 -21.09
CA PRO A 257 -4.76 -25.15 -22.40
C PRO A 257 -5.30 -23.75 -22.74
N GLN A 258 -6.55 -23.47 -22.39
CA GLN A 258 -7.21 -22.19 -22.66
C GLN A 258 -6.53 -21.02 -21.93
N ALA A 259 -6.15 -21.24 -20.66
CA ALA A 259 -5.47 -20.25 -19.86
C ALA A 259 -4.02 -20.06 -20.34
N GLN A 260 -3.32 -21.16 -20.61
CA GLN A 260 -1.94 -21.13 -21.11
C GLN A 260 -1.83 -20.46 -22.48
N GLU A 261 -2.76 -20.68 -23.39
CA GLU A 261 -2.79 -20.02 -24.70
C GLU A 261 -2.90 -18.49 -24.55
N MET A 262 -3.81 -18.02 -23.68
CA MET A 262 -3.98 -16.58 -23.45
C MET A 262 -2.76 -15.96 -22.75
N LEU A 263 -2.19 -16.62 -21.75
CA LEU A 263 -0.98 -16.13 -21.07
C LEU A 263 0.22 -16.07 -22.00
N ASN A 264 0.44 -17.12 -22.81
CA ASN A 264 1.49 -17.15 -23.82
C ASN A 264 1.28 -16.07 -24.88
N LEU A 265 0.03 -15.80 -25.28
CA LEU A 265 -0.29 -14.71 -26.21
C LEU A 265 0.04 -13.33 -25.62
N ILE A 266 -0.35 -13.05 -24.36
CA ILE A 266 -0.03 -11.77 -23.69
C ILE A 266 1.48 -11.60 -23.60
N ARG A 267 2.21 -12.63 -23.16
CA ARG A 267 3.66 -12.63 -23.10
C ARG A 267 4.28 -12.36 -24.46
N ALA A 268 3.86 -13.09 -25.51
CA ALA A 268 4.41 -12.96 -26.85
C ALA A 268 4.18 -11.56 -27.45
N MET A 269 3.03 -10.93 -27.19
CA MET A 269 2.77 -9.55 -27.63
C MET A 269 3.67 -8.51 -26.95
N ARG A 270 4.11 -8.80 -25.72
CA ARG A 270 4.97 -7.90 -24.93
C ARG A 270 6.45 -8.11 -25.16
N MET A 271 6.88 -9.36 -25.31
CA MET A 271 8.29 -9.74 -25.29
C MET A 271 8.84 -10.15 -26.66
N ASP A 272 8.03 -10.82 -27.48
CA ASP A 272 8.55 -11.45 -28.70
C ASP A 272 8.43 -10.54 -29.92
N ASP A 273 7.44 -9.64 -29.96
CA ASP A 273 7.18 -8.81 -31.14
C ASP A 273 6.80 -7.34 -30.89
N ASP A 274 6.86 -6.88 -29.63
CA ASP A 274 6.62 -5.50 -29.22
C ASP A 274 5.31 -4.88 -29.73
N SER A 275 4.31 -5.70 -30.04
CA SER A 275 2.99 -5.20 -30.44
C SER A 275 2.29 -4.52 -29.27
N VAL A 276 2.54 -4.94 -28.04
CA VAL A 276 2.04 -4.31 -26.83
C VAL A 276 3.22 -3.81 -25.99
N TYR A 277 3.16 -2.55 -25.56
CA TYR A 277 4.13 -1.97 -24.65
C TYR A 277 4.18 -2.76 -23.32
N ASN A 278 5.39 -3.10 -22.90
CA ASN A 278 5.65 -3.75 -21.62
C ASN A 278 6.30 -2.74 -20.66
N PRO A 279 5.55 -2.15 -19.72
CA PRO A 279 6.15 -1.30 -18.70
C PRO A 279 6.88 -2.16 -17.66
N THR A 280 8.19 -1.96 -17.54
CA THR A 280 9.01 -2.59 -16.50
C THR A 280 9.66 -1.54 -15.60
N GLY A 281 9.82 -1.89 -14.32
CA GLY A 281 10.46 -1.04 -13.32
C GLY A 281 9.79 0.31 -13.14
N ILE A 282 10.58 1.37 -12.93
CA ILE A 282 10.07 2.73 -12.85
C ILE A 282 10.03 3.31 -14.26
N SER A 283 8.88 3.23 -14.92
CA SER A 283 8.68 3.70 -16.30
C SER A 283 7.73 4.90 -16.38
N GLN A 284 7.58 5.48 -17.56
CA GLN A 284 6.52 6.46 -17.83
C GLN A 284 5.14 5.81 -17.65
N SER A 285 4.20 6.58 -17.11
CA SER A 285 2.82 6.10 -16.97
C SER A 285 2.23 5.81 -18.35
N GLU A 286 1.63 4.62 -18.51
CA GLU A 286 1.04 4.22 -19.80
C GLU A 286 -0.14 5.14 -20.17
N ASP A 287 -0.84 5.66 -19.16
CA ASP A 287 -1.93 6.62 -19.34
C ASP A 287 -1.40 7.97 -19.85
N ASP A 288 -0.23 8.42 -19.35
CA ASP A 288 0.45 9.60 -19.87
C ASP A 288 0.90 9.40 -21.32
N MET A 289 1.41 8.22 -21.66
CA MET A 289 1.82 7.89 -23.02
C MET A 289 0.64 7.87 -23.99
N PHE A 290 -0.51 7.32 -23.58
CA PHE A 290 -1.73 7.38 -24.38
C PHE A 290 -2.19 8.83 -24.58
N ARG A 291 -2.24 9.65 -23.52
CA ARG A 291 -2.61 11.08 -23.62
C ARG A 291 -1.69 11.91 -24.52
N ARG A 292 -0.42 11.51 -24.66
CA ARG A 292 0.55 12.12 -25.58
C ARG A 292 0.45 11.59 -27.03
N GLY A 293 -0.53 10.74 -27.31
CA GLY A 293 -0.74 10.15 -28.64
C GLY A 293 0.32 9.13 -29.03
N LYS A 294 0.97 8.46 -28.06
CA LYS A 294 2.05 7.48 -28.31
C LYS A 294 1.59 6.03 -28.34
N ILE A 295 0.36 5.76 -27.91
CA ILE A 295 -0.21 4.40 -27.81
C ILE A 295 -1.41 4.31 -28.75
N GLY A 296 -1.47 3.27 -29.59
CA GLY A 296 -2.60 3.02 -30.48
C GLY A 296 -3.86 2.56 -29.75
N SER A 297 -3.72 1.62 -28.82
CA SER A 297 -4.82 1.07 -28.02
C SER A 297 -4.42 0.88 -26.55
N ILE A 298 -5.25 1.29 -25.60
CA ILE A 298 -5.00 1.07 -24.16
C ILE A 298 -6.22 0.42 -23.49
N GLY A 299 -5.97 -0.64 -22.75
CA GLY A 299 -7.02 -1.34 -22.01
C GLY A 299 -6.54 -2.69 -21.46
N PRO A 300 -7.41 -3.54 -20.94
CA PRO A 300 -8.77 -3.20 -20.56
C PRO A 300 -8.79 -2.12 -19.47
N LEU A 301 -9.62 -1.09 -19.65
CA LEU A 301 -9.81 0.01 -18.69
C LEU A 301 -11.31 0.29 -18.51
N GLY A 302 -11.65 0.84 -17.35
CA GLY A 302 -13.02 1.28 -17.07
C GLY A 302 -13.33 2.69 -17.56
N ARG A 303 -14.60 3.09 -17.42
CA ARG A 303 -15.09 4.42 -17.82
C ARG A 303 -14.51 5.57 -17.00
N TRP A 304 -13.96 5.31 -15.82
CA TRP A 304 -13.39 6.33 -14.92
C TRP A 304 -12.25 7.15 -15.56
N MET A 305 -11.64 6.66 -16.65
CA MET A 305 -10.63 7.40 -17.42
C MET A 305 -11.23 8.43 -18.39
N THR A 306 -12.50 8.29 -18.77
CA THR A 306 -13.18 9.14 -19.76
C THR A 306 -13.10 10.63 -19.44
N PRO A 307 -13.35 11.12 -18.20
CA PRO A 307 -13.21 12.55 -17.88
C PRO A 307 -11.79 13.09 -18.10
N GLN A 308 -10.76 12.26 -17.88
CA GLN A 308 -9.38 12.65 -18.15
C GLN A 308 -9.08 12.64 -19.65
N TYR A 309 -9.57 11.65 -20.40
CA TYR A 309 -9.32 11.55 -21.84
C TYR A 309 -10.13 12.56 -22.66
N ARG A 310 -11.26 13.06 -22.15
CA ARG A 310 -11.98 14.21 -22.74
C ARG A 310 -11.14 15.49 -22.78
N LYS A 311 -10.05 15.58 -22.01
CA LYS A 311 -9.11 16.71 -22.02
C LYS A 311 -8.07 16.60 -23.15
N ILE A 312 -8.00 15.47 -23.86
CA ILE A 312 -7.14 15.27 -25.03
C ILE A 312 -7.72 16.07 -26.21
N THR A 313 -6.91 16.95 -26.78
CA THR A 313 -7.28 17.80 -27.93
C THR A 313 -6.40 17.54 -29.16
N GLU A 314 -5.30 16.84 -28.97
CA GLU A 314 -4.22 16.63 -29.93
C GLU A 314 -4.52 15.55 -30.96
N PHE A 315 -5.40 14.60 -30.63
CA PHE A 315 -5.80 13.49 -31.51
C PHE A 315 -7.23 13.02 -31.25
N ASP A 316 -7.81 12.33 -32.22
CA ASP A 316 -9.15 11.74 -32.08
C ASP A 316 -9.14 10.35 -31.44
N TRP A 317 -10.13 10.04 -30.61
CA TRP A 317 -10.16 8.82 -29.80
C TRP A 317 -11.59 8.35 -29.53
N ASP A 318 -11.75 7.03 -29.39
CA ASP A 318 -13.02 6.40 -29.06
C ASP A 318 -12.81 5.08 -28.30
N VAL A 319 -13.89 4.33 -28.06
CA VAL A 319 -13.85 3.03 -27.39
C VAL A 319 -14.32 1.89 -28.29
N VAL A 320 -13.67 0.74 -28.13
CA VAL A 320 -13.95 -0.50 -28.87
C VAL A 320 -14.02 -1.70 -27.92
N PRO A 321 -14.75 -2.77 -28.29
CA PRO A 321 -14.79 -4.00 -27.49
C PRO A 321 -13.40 -4.60 -27.28
N MET A 322 -13.25 -5.32 -26.18
CA MET A 322 -12.05 -6.13 -25.96
C MET A 322 -11.92 -7.18 -27.07
N PRO A 323 -10.69 -7.51 -27.49
CA PRO A 323 -10.47 -8.66 -28.36
C PRO A 323 -10.88 -9.96 -27.66
N TYR A 324 -11.34 -10.94 -28.42
CA TYR A 324 -11.74 -12.24 -27.89
C TYR A 324 -11.22 -13.41 -28.72
N GLY A 325 -11.05 -14.56 -28.06
CA GLY A 325 -10.70 -15.82 -28.71
C GLY A 325 -11.96 -16.61 -29.06
N THR A 326 -12.78 -16.90 -28.06
CA THR A 326 -13.99 -17.73 -28.21
C THR A 326 -15.26 -16.90 -28.25
N GLN A 327 -15.43 -15.97 -27.30
CA GLN A 327 -16.61 -15.14 -27.18
C GLN A 327 -16.29 -13.79 -26.50
N PRO A 328 -17.03 -12.72 -26.84
CA PRO A 328 -16.94 -11.46 -26.12
C PRO A 328 -17.49 -11.65 -24.70
N ILE A 329 -16.65 -11.37 -23.72
CA ILE A 329 -16.94 -11.51 -22.29
C ILE A 329 -16.24 -10.40 -21.53
N SER A 330 -16.81 -9.97 -20.42
CA SER A 330 -16.20 -8.99 -19.54
C SER A 330 -16.43 -9.34 -18.06
N ASP A 331 -15.85 -8.53 -17.20
CA ASP A 331 -16.15 -8.46 -15.76
C ASP A 331 -16.83 -7.10 -15.48
N ILE A 332 -17.41 -6.94 -14.30
CA ILE A 332 -17.84 -5.66 -13.75
C ILE A 332 -16.86 -5.19 -12.68
N ALA A 333 -16.51 -3.90 -12.71
CA ALA A 333 -15.88 -3.24 -11.58
C ALA A 333 -16.91 -2.31 -10.93
N THR A 334 -17.23 -2.56 -9.66
CA THR A 334 -18.28 -1.80 -8.95
C THR A 334 -17.95 -1.58 -7.48
N VAL A 335 -18.54 -0.52 -6.92
CA VAL A 335 -18.43 -0.11 -5.53
C VAL A 335 -19.84 0.20 -5.05
N SER A 336 -20.18 -0.21 -3.84
CA SER A 336 -21.47 0.11 -3.22
C SER A 336 -21.34 1.21 -2.17
N TRP A 337 -22.47 1.83 -1.85
CA TRP A 337 -22.69 2.35 -0.51
C TRP A 337 -23.18 1.20 0.39
N ALA A 338 -22.50 1.00 1.53
CA ALA A 338 -22.88 0.07 2.57
C ALA A 338 -23.17 0.83 3.88
N ILE A 339 -24.09 0.31 4.69
CA ILE A 339 -24.44 0.87 6.01
C ILE A 339 -23.63 0.12 7.07
N ALA A 340 -22.92 0.84 7.94
CA ALA A 340 -22.19 0.21 9.03
C ALA A 340 -23.14 -0.35 10.09
N SER A 341 -22.88 -1.56 10.59
CA SER A 341 -23.69 -2.17 11.66
C SER A 341 -23.72 -1.37 12.96
N GLY A 342 -22.72 -0.50 13.18
CA GLY A 342 -22.64 0.37 14.36
C GLY A 342 -23.37 1.71 14.24
N THR A 343 -24.07 1.98 13.13
CA THR A 343 -24.87 3.21 12.99
C THR A 343 -25.92 3.32 14.09
N GLN A 344 -26.15 4.54 14.58
CA GLN A 344 -27.23 4.82 15.53
C GLN A 344 -28.55 5.19 14.84
N HIS A 345 -28.52 5.37 13.52
CA HIS A 345 -29.61 5.93 12.71
C HIS A 345 -29.84 5.08 11.44
N PRO A 346 -30.17 3.77 11.56
CA PRO A 346 -30.21 2.86 10.42
C PRO A 346 -31.30 3.21 9.39
N ASP A 347 -32.47 3.69 9.82
CA ASP A 347 -33.55 4.09 8.91
C ASP A 347 -33.19 5.38 8.13
N GLU A 348 -32.60 6.38 8.79
CA GLU A 348 -32.12 7.60 8.13
C GLU A 348 -30.92 7.32 7.21
N ALA A 349 -30.01 6.44 7.64
CA ALA A 349 -28.90 5.97 6.82
C ALA A 349 -29.39 5.28 5.54
N TYR A 350 -30.41 4.43 5.67
CA TYR A 350 -31.04 3.79 4.51
C TYR A 350 -31.77 4.80 3.61
N THR A 351 -32.38 5.84 4.19
CA THR A 351 -32.99 6.94 3.41
C THR A 351 -31.95 7.70 2.58
N LEU A 352 -30.79 8.02 3.17
CA LEU A 352 -29.66 8.60 2.45
C LEU A 352 -29.15 7.66 1.36
N LEU A 353 -28.95 6.38 1.66
CA LEU A 353 -28.49 5.38 0.69
C LEU A 353 -29.42 5.31 -0.53
N LYS A 354 -30.74 5.30 -0.31
CA LYS A 354 -31.74 5.33 -1.39
C LYS A 354 -31.65 6.57 -2.26
N PHE A 355 -31.39 7.73 -1.67
CA PHE A 355 -31.22 8.95 -2.45
C PHE A 355 -29.96 8.88 -3.31
N LEU A 356 -28.84 8.46 -2.71
CA LEU A 356 -27.53 8.38 -3.37
C LEU A 356 -27.53 7.39 -4.54
N CYS A 357 -28.11 6.20 -4.34
CA CYS A 357 -28.16 5.15 -5.36
C CYS A 357 -29.45 5.14 -6.18
N GLY A 358 -30.42 5.99 -5.87
CA GLY A 358 -31.69 6.09 -6.57
C GLY A 358 -31.58 6.79 -7.91
N LYS A 359 -32.69 6.83 -8.66
CA LYS A 359 -32.73 7.40 -10.01
C LYS A 359 -32.19 8.84 -10.08
N LYS A 360 -32.58 9.70 -9.13
CA LYS A 360 -32.10 11.10 -9.08
C LYS A 360 -30.58 11.16 -8.83
N GLY A 361 -30.08 10.43 -7.83
CA GLY A 361 -28.65 10.39 -7.50
C GLY A 361 -27.79 9.84 -8.64
N GLN A 362 -28.23 8.76 -9.29
CA GLN A 362 -27.53 8.21 -10.46
C GLN A 362 -27.57 9.16 -11.66
N THR A 363 -28.69 9.85 -11.91
CA THR A 363 -28.78 10.84 -13.02
C THR A 363 -27.76 11.96 -12.81
N LEU A 364 -27.71 12.55 -11.61
CA LEU A 364 -26.73 13.60 -11.24
C LEU A 364 -25.28 13.13 -11.39
N THR A 365 -25.01 11.87 -11.08
CA THR A 365 -23.67 11.27 -11.22
C THR A 365 -23.30 11.01 -12.69
N SER A 366 -24.30 10.68 -13.53
CA SER A 366 -24.11 10.33 -14.94
C SER A 366 -23.60 11.48 -15.78
N GLU A 367 -24.10 12.70 -15.51
CA GLU A 367 -23.84 13.91 -16.31
C GLU A 367 -22.34 14.28 -16.41
N LEU A 368 -21.53 13.79 -15.48
CA LEU A 368 -20.07 14.03 -15.47
C LEU A 368 -19.28 12.96 -16.24
N GLY A 369 -19.91 11.86 -16.62
CA GLY A 369 -19.32 10.82 -17.48
C GLY A 369 -18.24 9.97 -16.81
N LEU A 370 -18.21 9.87 -15.48
CA LEU A 370 -17.16 9.17 -14.74
C LEU A 370 -17.39 7.66 -14.66
N ALA A 371 -18.59 7.22 -14.23
CA ALA A 371 -18.94 5.80 -14.12
C ALA A 371 -20.33 5.53 -14.70
N MET A 372 -20.68 4.25 -14.91
CA MET A 372 -21.97 3.85 -15.46
C MET A 372 -23.07 3.84 -14.38
N PRO A 373 -24.29 4.31 -14.71
CA PRO A 373 -25.46 4.16 -13.87
C PRO A 373 -25.80 2.69 -13.71
N CYS A 374 -26.01 2.25 -12.48
CA CYS A 374 -26.46 0.90 -12.17
C CYS A 374 -27.90 0.61 -12.65
N MET A 375 -28.69 1.65 -12.93
CA MET A 375 -30.06 1.52 -13.42
C MET A 375 -30.13 1.59 -14.95
N PRO A 376 -30.69 0.58 -15.66
CA PRO A 376 -30.89 0.65 -17.10
C PRO A 376 -31.72 1.87 -17.53
N SER A 377 -32.70 2.29 -16.71
CA SER A 377 -33.52 3.47 -17.02
C SER A 377 -32.75 4.80 -17.00
N VAL A 378 -31.58 4.84 -16.36
CA VAL A 378 -30.66 5.98 -16.34
C VAL A 378 -29.53 5.79 -17.34
N ALA A 379 -28.98 4.58 -17.45
CA ALA A 379 -27.90 4.26 -18.37
C ALA A 379 -28.30 4.51 -19.84
N ASN A 380 -29.54 4.23 -20.23
CA ASN A 380 -30.03 4.48 -21.59
C ASN A 380 -30.54 5.92 -21.82
N SER A 381 -30.25 6.85 -20.90
CA SER A 381 -30.64 8.26 -21.04
C SER A 381 -29.51 9.12 -21.59
N ASP A 382 -29.87 10.30 -22.12
CA ASP A 382 -28.90 11.29 -22.61
C ASP A 382 -27.92 11.75 -21.51
N ALA A 383 -28.31 11.66 -20.23
CA ALA A 383 -27.44 11.97 -19.10
C ALA A 383 -26.19 11.08 -19.07
N PHE A 384 -26.30 9.80 -19.47
CA PHE A 384 -25.17 8.89 -19.55
C PHE A 384 -24.54 8.85 -20.94
N LEU A 385 -25.36 8.69 -21.98
CA LEU A 385 -24.89 8.54 -23.37
C LEU A 385 -24.21 9.82 -23.86
N SER A 386 -24.57 10.98 -23.30
CA SER A 386 -23.97 12.29 -23.58
C SER A 386 -23.78 12.54 -25.09
N PRO A 387 -24.86 12.54 -25.92
CA PRO A 387 -24.74 12.63 -27.36
C PRO A 387 -23.88 13.82 -27.80
N GLY A 388 -22.92 13.58 -28.70
CA GLY A 388 -21.97 14.60 -29.18
C GLY A 388 -20.75 14.83 -28.28
N GLN A 389 -20.62 14.10 -27.17
CA GLN A 389 -19.38 14.04 -26.39
C GLN A 389 -18.65 12.70 -26.60
N LYS A 390 -17.35 12.68 -26.33
CA LYS A 390 -16.55 11.45 -26.34
C LYS A 390 -16.80 10.59 -25.09
N PRO A 391 -16.64 9.26 -25.17
CA PRO A 391 -16.52 8.49 -26.41
C PRO A 391 -17.83 8.54 -27.22
N ALA A 392 -17.72 8.55 -28.55
CA ALA A 392 -18.89 8.51 -29.41
C ALA A 392 -19.61 7.16 -29.29
N ASN A 393 -18.85 6.07 -29.11
CA ASN A 393 -19.36 4.72 -28.89
C ASN A 393 -19.65 4.44 -27.40
N ALA A 394 -20.25 5.38 -26.66
CA ALA A 394 -20.56 5.20 -25.24
C ALA A 394 -21.54 4.03 -24.96
N GLN A 395 -22.37 3.67 -25.94
CA GLN A 395 -23.32 2.56 -25.85
C GLN A 395 -22.63 1.20 -25.59
N LEU A 396 -21.40 1.02 -26.09
CA LEU A 396 -20.62 -0.20 -25.90
C LEU A 396 -20.48 -0.61 -24.43
N PHE A 397 -20.35 0.36 -23.52
CA PHE A 397 -20.26 0.09 -22.10
C PHE A 397 -21.49 -0.67 -21.58
N ILE A 398 -22.69 -0.28 -22.05
CA ILE A 398 -23.98 -0.90 -21.71
C ILE A 398 -24.11 -2.27 -22.39
N ASP A 399 -23.70 -2.36 -23.66
CA ASP A 399 -23.84 -3.60 -24.44
C ASP A 399 -22.98 -4.76 -23.88
N MET A 400 -21.94 -4.44 -23.13
CA MET A 400 -21.09 -5.43 -22.47
C MET A 400 -21.67 -5.96 -21.14
N VAL A 401 -22.71 -5.34 -20.57
CA VAL A 401 -23.25 -5.72 -19.26
C VAL A 401 -23.85 -7.12 -19.29
N ASP A 402 -24.62 -7.46 -20.32
CA ASP A 402 -25.23 -8.78 -20.50
C ASP A 402 -24.20 -9.88 -20.81
N LYS A 403 -22.96 -9.47 -21.15
CA LYS A 403 -21.82 -10.36 -21.41
C LYS A 403 -20.85 -10.43 -20.23
N SER A 404 -21.15 -9.77 -19.10
CA SER A 404 -20.29 -9.76 -17.92
C SER A 404 -20.60 -10.90 -16.96
N HIS A 405 -19.57 -11.42 -16.30
CA HIS A 405 -19.70 -12.39 -15.21
C HIS A 405 -19.19 -11.82 -13.89
N LEU A 406 -19.81 -12.23 -12.78
CA LEU A 406 -19.33 -11.90 -11.44
C LEU A 406 -18.23 -12.91 -11.03
N PRO A 407 -16.98 -12.48 -10.78
CA PRO A 407 -15.91 -13.39 -10.38
C PRO A 407 -16.14 -13.92 -8.97
N GLN A 408 -15.88 -15.21 -8.80
CA GLN A 408 -15.84 -15.84 -7.48
C GLN A 408 -14.41 -15.77 -6.94
N ASN A 409 -14.25 -15.20 -5.76
CA ASN A 409 -12.95 -15.00 -5.11
C ASN A 409 -12.85 -15.81 -3.82
N PRO A 410 -11.71 -16.45 -3.54
CA PRO A 410 -11.53 -17.15 -2.28
C PRO A 410 -11.50 -16.15 -1.12
N ARG A 411 -11.99 -16.59 0.04
CA ARG A 411 -11.97 -15.79 1.28
C ARG A 411 -10.56 -15.35 1.69
N ILE A 412 -9.53 -16.12 1.34
CA ILE A 412 -8.14 -15.83 1.70
C ILE A 412 -7.56 -14.87 0.66
N LYS A 413 -7.46 -13.57 0.98
CA LYS A 413 -6.91 -12.50 0.13
C LYS A 413 -5.50 -12.77 -0.40
N LYS A 414 -4.74 -13.66 0.25
CA LYS A 414 -3.40 -14.08 -0.18
C LYS A 414 -3.39 -14.64 -1.61
N PHE A 415 -4.48 -15.26 -2.08
CA PHE A 415 -4.56 -15.79 -3.44
C PHE A 415 -4.21 -14.75 -4.50
N THR A 416 -4.85 -13.57 -4.44
CA THR A 416 -4.60 -12.48 -5.39
C THR A 416 -3.14 -12.03 -5.36
N THR A 417 -2.50 -12.02 -4.19
CA THR A 417 -1.07 -11.69 -4.05
C THR A 417 -0.17 -12.75 -4.69
N ILE A 418 -0.51 -14.04 -4.55
CA ILE A 418 0.24 -15.14 -5.18
C ILE A 418 0.14 -15.03 -6.70
N VAL A 419 -1.08 -14.86 -7.21
CA VAL A 419 -1.34 -14.72 -8.64
C VAL A 419 -0.64 -13.50 -9.23
N ASP A 420 -0.77 -12.32 -8.61
CA ASP A 420 -0.13 -11.09 -9.09
C ASP A 420 1.39 -11.27 -9.23
N ARG A 421 2.02 -11.84 -8.20
CA ARG A 421 3.47 -12.03 -8.18
C ARG A 421 3.95 -12.99 -9.27
N GLU A 422 3.35 -14.18 -9.34
CA GLU A 422 3.80 -15.18 -10.31
C GLU A 422 3.46 -14.77 -11.75
N LEU A 423 2.33 -14.07 -11.96
CA LEU A 423 1.99 -13.55 -13.29
C LEU A 423 2.87 -12.38 -13.70
N GLN A 424 3.35 -11.53 -12.79
CA GLN A 424 4.31 -10.49 -13.14
C GLN A 424 5.66 -11.06 -13.60
N LYS A 425 6.13 -12.14 -12.94
CA LYS A 425 7.37 -12.83 -13.34
C LYS A 425 7.33 -13.35 -14.78
N THR A 426 6.15 -13.68 -15.31
CA THR A 426 6.01 -14.16 -16.69
C THR A 426 5.55 -13.07 -17.66
N LEU A 427 4.56 -12.25 -17.30
CA LEU A 427 3.96 -11.27 -18.22
C LEU A 427 4.71 -9.94 -18.29
N GLN A 428 5.56 -9.62 -17.32
CA GLN A 428 6.29 -8.34 -17.26
C GLN A 428 7.81 -8.51 -17.23
N LEU A 429 8.33 -9.53 -16.53
CA LEU A 429 9.78 -9.68 -16.30
C LEU A 429 10.44 -10.80 -17.11
N ASP A 430 9.65 -11.63 -17.80
CA ASP A 430 10.11 -12.82 -18.54
C ASP A 430 11.05 -13.78 -17.77
N GLU A 431 10.93 -13.82 -16.43
CA GLU A 431 11.74 -14.68 -15.57
C GLU A 431 11.29 -16.15 -15.58
N LYS A 432 10.04 -16.40 -15.99
CA LYS A 432 9.37 -17.72 -15.97
C LYS A 432 8.43 -17.89 -17.16
N THR A 433 8.24 -19.14 -17.58
CA THR A 433 7.18 -19.46 -18.55
C THR A 433 5.80 -19.41 -17.89
N PRO A 434 4.72 -19.19 -18.67
CA PRO A 434 3.35 -19.26 -18.15
C PRO A 434 2.99 -20.59 -17.47
N GLU A 435 3.57 -21.70 -17.90
CA GLU A 435 3.35 -23.03 -17.32
C GLU A 435 4.01 -23.15 -15.94
N GLU A 436 5.23 -22.62 -15.80
CA GLU A 436 5.95 -22.58 -14.52
C GLU A 436 5.21 -21.68 -13.52
N ALA A 437 4.78 -20.49 -13.95
CA ALA A 437 4.01 -19.57 -13.13
C ALA A 437 2.68 -20.21 -12.68
N ALA A 438 1.95 -20.87 -13.58
CA ALA A 438 0.70 -21.56 -13.24
C ALA A 438 0.91 -22.69 -12.22
N ARG A 439 1.97 -23.49 -12.37
CA ARG A 439 2.34 -24.53 -11.40
C ARG A 439 2.65 -23.93 -10.04
N ASP A 440 3.42 -22.85 -10.01
CA ASP A 440 3.84 -22.22 -8.76
C ASP A 440 2.66 -21.54 -8.04
N VAL A 441 1.73 -20.93 -8.78
CA VAL A 441 0.45 -20.45 -8.22
C VAL A 441 -0.30 -21.61 -7.59
N ALA A 442 -0.48 -22.73 -8.30
CA ALA A 442 -1.21 -23.89 -7.78
C ALA A 442 -0.57 -24.46 -6.51
N VAL A 443 0.75 -24.62 -6.50
CA VAL A 443 1.50 -25.16 -5.34
C VAL A 443 1.44 -24.21 -4.15
N GLN A 444 1.70 -22.92 -4.36
CA GLN A 444 1.69 -21.92 -3.28
C GLN A 444 0.28 -21.74 -2.72
N TRP A 445 -0.74 -21.71 -3.58
CA TRP A 445 -2.12 -21.60 -3.16
C TRP A 445 -2.59 -22.83 -2.40
N GLN A 446 -2.28 -24.04 -2.89
CA GLN A 446 -2.62 -25.28 -2.17
C GLN A 446 -2.02 -25.29 -0.76
N LYS A 447 -0.75 -24.89 -0.64
CA LYS A 447 -0.06 -24.77 0.64
C LYS A 447 -0.73 -23.74 1.56
N GLU A 448 -1.10 -22.57 1.05
CA GLU A 448 -1.82 -21.56 1.82
C GLU A 448 -3.19 -22.07 2.28
N TYR A 449 -3.94 -22.69 1.37
CA TYR A 449 -5.29 -23.21 1.60
C TYR A 449 -5.31 -24.36 2.60
N GLU A 450 -4.31 -25.24 2.60
CA GLU A 450 -4.18 -26.35 3.56
C GLU A 450 -3.85 -25.89 4.98
N SER A 451 -3.47 -24.62 5.18
CA SER A 451 -3.03 -24.15 6.48
C SER A 451 -4.12 -24.33 7.55
N PRO A 452 -3.77 -24.88 8.73
CA PRO A 452 -4.74 -25.06 9.82
C PRO A 452 -5.36 -23.73 10.28
N LEU A 453 -4.70 -22.60 10.03
CA LEU A 453 -5.18 -21.26 10.34
C LEU A 453 -6.51 -20.92 9.64
N TYR A 454 -6.77 -21.52 8.48
CA TYR A 454 -8.00 -21.29 7.70
C TYR A 454 -9.03 -22.39 7.88
N ASN A 455 -8.58 -23.64 8.04
CA ASN A 455 -9.47 -24.81 8.05
C ASN A 455 -9.98 -25.20 9.45
N LYS A 456 -9.45 -24.60 10.52
CA LYS A 456 -9.94 -24.85 11.89
C LYS A 456 -10.92 -23.78 12.34
N GLN A 457 -11.94 -24.22 13.08
CA GLN A 457 -12.74 -23.33 13.90
C GLN A 457 -12.03 -23.03 15.22
N TYR A 458 -12.05 -21.76 15.62
CA TYR A 458 -11.36 -21.29 16.82
C TYR A 458 -12.35 -20.60 17.75
N SER A 459 -12.19 -20.85 19.05
CA SER A 459 -12.99 -20.20 20.11
C SER A 459 -12.61 -18.73 20.26
N ARG A 460 -13.54 -17.92 20.77
CA ARG A 460 -13.27 -16.51 21.11
C ARG A 460 -12.18 -16.40 22.17
N MET A 461 -11.39 -15.33 22.08
CA MET A 461 -10.31 -15.03 23.02
C MET A 461 -10.89 -14.80 24.44
N PRO A 462 -10.38 -15.49 25.48
CA PRO A 462 -10.85 -15.30 26.85
C PRO A 462 -10.22 -14.03 27.47
N TRP A 463 -10.64 -12.85 27.00
CA TRP A 463 -10.06 -11.56 27.37
C TRP A 463 -9.92 -11.34 28.88
N MET A 464 -10.91 -11.76 29.67
CA MET A 464 -10.86 -11.62 31.13
C MET A 464 -9.68 -12.38 31.75
N GLN A 465 -9.45 -13.62 31.32
CA GLN A 465 -8.33 -14.43 31.81
C GLN A 465 -6.99 -13.85 31.38
N VAL A 466 -6.93 -13.33 30.15
CA VAL A 466 -5.74 -12.69 29.59
C VAL A 466 -5.40 -11.42 30.38
N ILE A 467 -6.38 -10.54 30.61
CA ILE A 467 -6.18 -9.30 31.39
C ILE A 467 -5.71 -9.65 32.81
N ILE A 468 -6.35 -10.61 33.47
CA ILE A 468 -5.94 -11.06 34.82
C ILE A 468 -4.50 -11.58 34.78
N ALA A 469 -4.16 -12.45 33.84
CA ALA A 469 -2.80 -12.98 33.70
C ALA A 469 -1.77 -11.87 33.43
N THR A 470 -2.07 -10.91 32.55
CA THR A 470 -1.21 -9.76 32.26
C THR A 470 -1.01 -8.90 33.51
N LEU A 471 -2.07 -8.60 34.27
CA LEU A 471 -1.98 -7.84 35.52
C LEU A 471 -1.16 -8.57 36.58
N ILE A 472 -1.30 -9.90 36.70
CA ILE A 472 -0.48 -10.72 37.60
C ILE A 472 0.99 -10.66 37.22
N LEU A 473 1.31 -10.80 35.93
CA LEU A 473 2.70 -10.73 35.44
C LEU A 473 3.31 -9.33 35.67
N LEU A 474 2.54 -8.27 35.44
CA LEU A 474 2.96 -6.90 35.72
C LEU A 474 3.19 -6.68 37.22
N ALA A 475 2.28 -7.15 38.07
CA ALA A 475 2.42 -7.07 39.53
C ALA A 475 3.66 -7.85 40.02
N ALA A 476 3.91 -9.03 39.46
CA ALA A 476 5.10 -9.83 39.76
C ALA A 476 6.39 -9.11 39.32
N ALA A 477 6.41 -8.52 38.12
CA ALA A 477 7.54 -7.73 37.64
C ALA A 477 7.81 -6.51 38.54
N ILE A 478 6.77 -5.77 38.92
CA ILE A 478 6.86 -4.66 39.87
C ILE A 478 7.38 -5.14 41.23
N ALA A 479 6.89 -6.26 41.74
CA ALA A 479 7.36 -6.83 43.00
C ALA A 479 8.83 -7.25 42.94
N ILE A 480 9.29 -7.81 41.82
CA ILE A 480 10.70 -8.17 41.59
C ILE A 480 11.56 -6.90 41.54
N LEU A 481 11.16 -5.90 40.76
CA LEU A 481 11.87 -4.62 40.68
C LEU A 481 11.94 -3.93 42.05
N TRP A 482 10.84 -3.93 42.80
CA TRP A 482 10.80 -3.41 44.16
C TRP A 482 11.70 -4.23 45.11
N TRP A 483 11.75 -5.55 44.96
CA TRP A 483 12.63 -6.43 45.72
C TRP A 483 14.12 -6.21 45.43
N ILE A 484 14.46 -5.85 44.19
CA ILE A 484 15.82 -5.46 43.81
C ILE A 484 16.14 -4.07 44.38
N ALA A 485 15.26 -3.08 44.17
CA ALA A 485 15.45 -1.70 44.60
C ALA A 485 15.57 -1.57 46.13
N ARG A 486 14.79 -2.32 46.90
CA ARG A 486 14.85 -2.27 48.38
C ARG A 486 16.18 -2.75 48.98
N LYS A 487 17.05 -3.40 48.20
CA LYS A 487 18.40 -3.78 48.64
C LYS A 487 19.33 -2.58 48.72
N GLU A 488 18.97 -1.45 48.08
CA GLU A 488 19.71 -0.20 48.19
C GLU A 488 19.32 0.53 49.48
N LYS A 489 20.30 0.69 50.40
CA LYS A 489 20.14 1.47 51.63
C LYS A 489 20.38 2.95 51.34
N LEU A 490 19.42 3.61 50.70
CA LEU A 490 19.46 5.04 50.42
C LEU A 490 19.14 5.87 51.68
N GLY A 491 19.85 6.99 51.86
CA GLY A 491 19.58 7.97 52.93
C GLY A 491 18.22 8.67 52.76
N ALA A 492 17.76 9.38 53.79
CA ALA A 492 16.48 10.09 53.73
C ALA A 492 16.44 11.19 52.66
N LEU A 493 17.57 11.87 52.46
CA LEU A 493 17.75 12.87 51.40
C LEU A 493 17.77 12.23 50.01
N ASP A 494 18.49 11.13 49.83
CA ASP A 494 18.56 10.40 48.57
C ASP A 494 17.18 9.89 48.15
N LYS A 495 16.39 9.37 49.09
CA LYS A 495 14.99 8.96 48.84
C LYS A 495 14.08 10.12 48.44
N ALA A 496 14.29 11.31 49.00
CA ALA A 496 13.53 12.50 48.63
C ALA A 496 13.91 12.99 47.22
N GLN A 497 15.19 12.96 46.88
CA GLN A 497 15.70 13.29 45.54
C GLN A 497 15.22 12.28 44.49
N GLU A 498 15.25 10.99 44.79
CA GLU A 498 14.78 9.91 43.93
C GLU A 498 13.27 10.03 43.64
N ARG A 499 12.43 10.24 44.67
CA ARG A 499 10.99 10.48 44.49
C ARG A 499 10.70 11.70 43.62
N THR A 500 11.47 12.77 43.84
CA THR A 500 11.35 13.99 43.04
C THR A 500 11.76 13.72 41.58
N GLY A 501 12.82 12.94 41.36
CA GLY A 501 13.24 12.47 40.05
C GLY A 501 12.15 11.65 39.35
N TYR A 502 11.55 10.67 40.04
CA TYR A 502 10.41 9.89 39.53
C TYR A 502 9.20 10.77 39.20
N LEU A 503 8.90 11.78 40.02
CA LEU A 503 7.82 12.73 39.73
C LEU A 503 8.10 13.51 38.44
N PHE A 504 9.34 13.97 38.23
CA PHE A 504 9.73 14.67 37.00
C PHE A 504 9.69 13.79 35.75
N ILE A 505 10.06 12.51 35.85
CA ILE A 505 9.97 11.58 34.72
C ILE A 505 8.60 10.92 34.58
N SER A 506 7.69 11.09 35.55
CA SER A 506 6.38 10.44 35.56
C SER A 506 5.51 10.75 34.33
N PRO A 507 5.49 11.97 33.75
CA PRO A 507 4.74 12.21 32.51
C PRO A 507 5.29 11.40 31.33
N TRP A 508 6.62 11.28 31.22
CA TRP A 508 7.26 10.45 30.19
C TRP A 508 7.00 8.96 30.43
N LEU A 509 7.10 8.49 31.68
CA LEU A 509 6.80 7.10 32.05
C LEU A 509 5.34 6.74 31.76
N LEU A 510 4.40 7.61 32.10
CA LEU A 510 2.98 7.41 31.78
C LEU A 510 2.76 7.34 30.27
N GLY A 511 3.36 8.26 29.51
CA GLY A 511 3.33 8.22 28.06
C GLY A 511 3.91 6.93 27.50
N PHE A 512 5.07 6.49 27.99
CA PHE A 512 5.71 5.24 27.59
C PHE A 512 4.83 4.03 27.92
N VAL A 513 4.31 3.92 29.14
CA VAL A 513 3.49 2.78 29.56
C VAL A 513 2.19 2.70 28.75
N LEU A 514 1.50 3.82 28.57
CA LEU A 514 0.18 3.85 27.92
C LEU A 514 0.26 3.82 26.39
N LEU A 515 1.27 4.47 25.79
CA LEU A 515 1.35 4.66 24.34
C LEU A 515 2.40 3.77 23.65
N VAL A 516 3.33 3.18 24.40
CA VAL A 516 4.37 2.31 23.83
C VAL A 516 4.24 0.89 24.37
N LEU A 517 4.42 0.70 25.68
CA LEU A 517 4.44 -0.62 26.31
C LEU A 517 3.07 -1.31 26.25
N GLY A 518 1.98 -0.57 26.52
CA GLY A 518 0.61 -1.10 26.48
C GLY A 518 0.23 -1.67 25.11
N PRO A 519 0.30 -0.88 24.02
CA PRO A 519 0.07 -1.38 22.66
C PRO A 519 1.01 -2.51 22.26
N MET A 520 2.27 -2.49 22.71
CA MET A 520 3.22 -3.59 22.47
C MET A 520 2.77 -4.89 23.16
N ILE A 521 2.32 -4.84 24.41
CA ILE A 521 1.76 -6.01 25.11
C ILE A 521 0.50 -6.51 24.40
N LEU A 522 -0.40 -5.60 23.99
CA LEU A 522 -1.59 -5.98 23.23
C LEU A 522 -1.19 -6.67 21.90
N SER A 523 -0.22 -6.12 21.17
CA SER A 523 0.31 -6.76 19.95
C SER A 523 0.89 -8.15 20.25
N PHE A 524 1.55 -8.35 21.39
CA PHE A 524 2.02 -9.68 21.79
C PHE A 524 0.88 -10.67 22.00
N VAL A 525 -0.18 -10.25 22.69
CA VAL A 525 -1.38 -11.08 22.88
C VAL A 525 -2.04 -11.40 21.54
N LEU A 526 -2.17 -10.39 20.66
CA LEU A 526 -2.80 -10.54 19.34
C LEU A 526 -2.02 -11.48 18.41
N ALA A 527 -0.71 -11.66 18.61
CA ALA A 527 0.10 -12.64 17.87
C ALA A 527 -0.41 -14.09 18.01
N PHE A 528 -1.20 -14.38 19.06
CA PHE A 528 -1.83 -15.69 19.31
C PHE A 528 -3.31 -15.74 18.91
N THR A 529 -3.77 -14.76 18.11
CA THR A 529 -5.16 -14.65 17.70
C THR A 529 -5.32 -14.61 16.18
N LYS A 530 -6.47 -15.06 15.69
CA LYS A 530 -7.00 -14.75 14.37
C LYS A 530 -7.95 -13.59 14.58
N TRP A 531 -7.45 -12.39 14.32
CA TRP A 531 -8.18 -11.14 14.47
C TRP A 531 -7.87 -10.23 13.29
N THR A 532 -8.93 -9.59 12.80
CA THR A 532 -8.88 -8.53 11.80
C THR A 532 -9.11 -7.21 12.55
N ALA A 533 -8.35 -6.16 12.27
CA ALA A 533 -8.58 -4.83 12.89
C ALA A 533 -9.90 -4.17 12.48
N MET A 534 -10.73 -4.86 11.69
CA MET A 534 -12.06 -4.42 11.30
C MET A 534 -13.11 -4.79 12.34
N SER A 535 -12.91 -5.89 13.07
CA SER A 535 -13.83 -6.32 14.12
C SER A 535 -13.39 -5.81 15.50
N PRO A 536 -14.31 -5.56 16.45
CA PRO A 536 -13.95 -5.26 17.83
C PRO A 536 -13.05 -6.35 18.42
N LEU A 537 -12.24 -6.01 19.42
CA LEU A 537 -11.34 -6.99 20.08
C LEU A 537 -12.10 -8.22 20.61
N SER A 538 -13.36 -8.09 21.01
CA SER A 538 -14.22 -9.20 21.44
C SER A 538 -14.46 -10.26 20.35
N GLY A 539 -14.27 -9.92 19.07
CA GLY A 539 -14.35 -10.82 17.92
C GLY A 539 -13.08 -11.64 17.68
N ALA A 540 -11.96 -11.33 18.34
CA ALA A 540 -10.70 -12.06 18.20
C ALA A 540 -10.86 -13.54 18.58
N LYS A 541 -10.38 -14.44 17.72
CA LYS A 541 -10.39 -15.89 17.97
C LYS A 541 -9.00 -16.36 18.42
N PHE A 542 -8.91 -17.17 19.48
CA PHE A 542 -7.64 -17.68 19.99
C PHE A 542 -7.14 -18.84 19.13
N VAL A 543 -5.94 -18.69 18.53
CA VAL A 543 -5.34 -19.71 17.65
C VAL A 543 -4.09 -20.37 18.25
N GLY A 544 -3.69 -19.98 19.46
CA GLY A 544 -2.44 -20.44 20.05
C GLY A 544 -1.25 -20.15 19.12
N PHE A 545 -0.47 -21.17 18.79
CA PHE A 545 0.72 -21.04 17.94
C PHE A 545 0.46 -21.22 16.44
N ASP A 546 -0.79 -21.34 15.99
CA ASP A 546 -1.07 -21.64 14.58
C ASP A 546 -0.65 -20.49 13.63
N ASN A 547 -0.60 -19.23 14.11
CA ASN A 547 0.04 -18.13 13.35
C ASN A 547 1.53 -18.42 13.08
N PHE A 548 2.29 -18.80 14.12
CA PHE A 548 3.72 -19.11 13.97
C PHE A 548 3.94 -20.35 13.10
N LYS A 549 3.11 -21.39 13.23
CA LYS A 549 3.18 -22.57 12.34
C LYS A 549 2.91 -22.18 10.89
N HIS A 550 1.96 -21.28 10.64
CA HIS A 550 1.70 -20.75 9.32
C HIS A 550 2.95 -20.04 8.75
N ILE A 551 3.56 -19.13 9.54
CA ILE A 551 4.77 -18.40 9.14
C ILE A 551 5.90 -19.34 8.72
N PHE A 552 6.23 -20.32 9.56
CA PHE A 552 7.41 -21.17 9.31
C PHE A 552 7.18 -22.29 8.29
N ASN A 553 5.96 -22.81 8.19
CA ASN A 553 5.70 -24.00 7.38
C ASN A 553 4.98 -23.68 6.06
N TYR A 554 4.19 -22.62 5.99
CA TYR A 554 3.27 -22.37 4.88
C TYR A 554 3.61 -21.09 4.08
N ASP A 555 3.99 -20.00 4.74
CA ASP A 555 4.21 -18.69 4.08
C ASP A 555 5.58 -18.58 3.38
N SER A 556 5.57 -18.49 2.05
CA SER A 556 6.77 -18.21 1.24
C SER A 556 7.27 -16.77 1.40
N ASP A 557 6.37 -15.81 1.65
CA ASP A 557 6.69 -14.38 1.73
C ASP A 557 7.56 -14.07 2.95
N PHE A 558 7.32 -14.75 4.08
CA PHE A 558 8.18 -14.66 5.25
C PHE A 558 9.64 -14.95 4.91
N THR A 559 9.91 -16.05 4.22
CA THR A 559 11.28 -16.46 3.87
C THR A 559 11.92 -15.48 2.88
N GLN A 560 11.19 -15.12 1.82
CA GLN A 560 11.67 -14.17 0.82
C GLN A 560 11.97 -12.81 1.45
N SER A 561 11.08 -12.32 2.30
CA SER A 561 11.23 -11.01 2.92
C SER A 561 12.34 -10.91 3.94
N LEU A 562 12.59 -12.01 4.66
CA LEU A 562 13.75 -12.13 5.54
C LEU A 562 15.06 -12.12 4.73
N TRP A 563 15.12 -12.85 3.63
CA TRP A 563 16.29 -12.87 2.74
C TRP A 563 16.60 -11.49 2.16
N VAL A 564 15.61 -10.84 1.56
CA VAL A 564 15.70 -9.49 0.99
C VAL A 564 16.22 -8.49 2.03
N THR A 565 15.66 -8.51 3.23
CA THR A 565 16.03 -7.60 4.31
C THR A 565 17.45 -7.88 4.83
N ALA A 566 17.82 -9.16 4.95
CA ALA A 566 19.15 -9.57 5.39
C ALA A 566 20.23 -9.19 4.36
N TYR A 567 19.97 -9.45 3.08
CA TYR A 567 20.89 -9.12 1.99
C TYR A 567 21.10 -7.61 1.90
N PHE A 568 20.01 -6.82 1.95
CA PHE A 568 20.09 -5.37 2.03
C PHE A 568 20.90 -4.90 3.23
N THR A 569 20.66 -5.48 4.42
CA THR A 569 21.37 -5.09 5.65
C THR A 569 22.88 -5.34 5.54
N ILE A 570 23.28 -6.52 5.02
CA ILE A 570 24.68 -6.90 4.86
C ILE A 570 25.40 -5.95 3.89
N LEU A 571 24.71 -5.44 2.87
CA LEU A 571 25.30 -4.52 1.90
C LEU A 571 25.26 -3.07 2.39
N CYS A 572 24.08 -2.60 2.84
CA CYS A 572 23.83 -1.20 3.19
C CYS A 572 24.61 -0.73 4.40
N VAL A 573 24.66 -1.54 5.47
CA VAL A 573 25.25 -1.10 6.75
C VAL A 573 26.75 -0.85 6.62
N PRO A 574 27.58 -1.76 6.06
CA PRO A 574 29.00 -1.47 5.85
C PRO A 574 29.25 -0.28 4.91
N VAL A 575 28.50 -0.20 3.82
CA VAL A 575 28.67 0.86 2.80
C VAL A 575 28.35 2.24 3.38
N THR A 576 27.23 2.38 4.09
CA THR A 576 26.85 3.63 4.76
C THR A 576 27.81 4.00 5.89
N GLN A 577 28.33 3.02 6.62
CA GLN A 577 29.30 3.23 7.68
C GLN A 577 30.63 3.79 7.15
N VAL A 578 31.17 3.15 6.10
CA VAL A 578 32.40 3.60 5.44
C VAL A 578 32.20 4.98 4.84
N ALA A 579 31.10 5.22 4.12
CA ALA A 579 30.78 6.51 3.54
C ALA A 579 30.68 7.60 4.62
N ALA A 580 29.95 7.36 5.71
CA ALA A 580 29.82 8.31 6.82
C ALA A 580 31.18 8.66 7.45
N LEU A 581 32.05 7.68 7.65
CA LEU A 581 33.40 7.91 8.19
C LEU A 581 34.28 8.69 7.21
N LEU A 582 34.25 8.36 5.91
CA LEU A 582 35.00 9.08 4.87
C LEU A 582 34.58 10.55 4.80
N VAL A 583 33.28 10.83 4.78
CA VAL A 583 32.77 12.20 4.80
C VAL A 583 33.17 12.89 6.11
N ALA A 584 33.11 12.22 7.26
CA ALA A 584 33.54 12.78 8.54
C ALA A 584 35.03 13.16 8.53
N LEU A 585 35.90 12.33 7.97
CA LEU A 585 37.33 12.61 7.82
C LEU A 585 37.56 13.85 6.94
N LEU A 586 36.85 13.96 5.80
CA LEU A 586 36.90 15.15 4.94
C LEU A 586 36.42 16.40 5.68
N MET A 587 35.40 16.26 6.53
CA MET A 587 34.83 17.37 7.30
C MET A 587 35.64 17.73 8.57
N ASN A 588 36.66 16.94 8.91
CA ASN A 588 37.53 17.16 10.06
C ASN A 588 38.74 18.06 9.73
N VAL A 589 38.83 18.60 8.52
CA VAL A 589 39.91 19.51 8.11
C VAL A 589 39.63 20.96 8.55
N SER A 590 40.67 21.70 8.93
CA SER A 590 40.63 23.12 9.27
C SER A 590 40.56 24.01 8.01
N ALA A 591 39.43 23.97 7.29
CA ALA A 591 39.18 24.82 6.12
C ALA A 591 38.22 25.99 6.44
N LYS A 592 38.47 27.17 5.85
CA LYS A 592 37.51 28.29 5.88
C LYS A 592 36.23 27.87 5.14
N GLY A 593 35.07 28.01 5.78
CA GLY A 593 33.77 27.62 5.21
C GLY A 593 33.33 26.17 5.51
N ILE A 594 34.08 25.39 6.29
CA ILE A 594 33.74 23.99 6.59
C ILE A 594 32.37 23.81 7.25
N THR A 595 31.88 24.81 8.00
CA THR A 595 30.54 24.79 8.61
C THR A 595 29.43 24.69 7.55
N PHE A 596 29.57 25.37 6.41
CA PHE A 596 28.61 25.29 5.32
C PHE A 596 28.53 23.86 4.77
N PHE A 597 29.68 23.24 4.49
CA PHE A 597 29.73 21.86 3.99
C PHE A 597 29.15 20.85 5.00
N ARG A 598 29.46 21.00 6.30
CA ARG A 598 28.86 20.16 7.36
C ARG A 598 27.34 20.26 7.35
N THR A 599 26.80 21.47 7.22
CA THR A 599 25.35 21.67 7.12
C THR A 599 24.80 21.08 5.82
N ALA A 600 25.43 21.33 4.67
CA ALA A 600 24.99 20.83 3.38
C ALA A 600 24.91 19.29 3.32
N TYR A 601 25.91 18.58 3.88
CA TYR A 601 25.90 17.11 3.97
C TYR A 601 24.93 16.57 5.04
N PHE A 602 24.58 17.36 6.06
CA PHE A 602 23.63 16.95 7.09
C PHE A 602 22.17 17.16 6.67
N VAL A 603 21.86 18.24 5.94
CA VAL A 603 20.50 18.61 5.53
C VAL A 603 19.71 17.45 4.93
N PRO A 604 20.26 16.64 4.01
CA PRO A 604 19.53 15.51 3.44
C PRO A 604 19.04 14.48 4.46
N SER A 605 19.75 14.27 5.57
CA SER A 605 19.33 13.33 6.63
C SER A 605 18.13 13.79 7.44
N VAL A 606 17.71 15.05 7.29
CA VAL A 606 16.56 15.66 7.98
C VAL A 606 15.34 15.76 7.05
N VAL A 607 15.51 15.55 5.74
CA VAL A 607 14.41 15.56 4.76
C VAL A 607 13.51 14.34 4.98
N THR A 608 12.20 14.51 4.78
CA THR A 608 11.22 13.42 4.90
C THR A 608 11.52 12.29 3.92
N GLY A 609 11.45 11.04 4.37
CA GLY A 609 11.78 9.87 3.56
C GLY A 609 10.99 9.76 2.25
N VAL A 610 9.71 10.11 2.23
CA VAL A 610 8.86 10.01 1.02
C VAL A 610 9.34 10.98 -0.07
N ALA A 611 9.57 12.26 0.27
CA ALA A 611 10.05 13.25 -0.70
C ALA A 611 11.40 12.86 -1.30
N LEU A 612 12.29 12.28 -0.49
CA LEU A 612 13.57 11.76 -0.96
C LEU A 612 13.38 10.61 -1.96
N VAL A 613 12.48 9.67 -1.68
CA VAL A 613 12.21 8.54 -2.57
C VAL A 613 11.58 9.01 -3.88
N THR A 614 10.62 9.94 -3.87
CA THR A 614 10.02 10.48 -5.09
C THR A 614 11.05 11.18 -5.99
N LEU A 615 12.01 11.90 -5.41
CA LEU A 615 13.13 12.46 -6.16
C LEU A 615 13.96 11.36 -6.82
N TRP A 616 14.30 10.31 -6.07
CA TRP A 616 15.07 9.18 -6.61
C TRP A 616 14.31 8.38 -7.65
N ILE A 617 12.99 8.23 -7.53
CA ILE A 617 12.14 7.61 -8.57
C ILE A 617 12.30 8.35 -9.90
N THR A 618 12.39 9.68 -9.87
CA THR A 618 12.63 10.47 -11.09
C THR A 618 14.05 10.24 -11.65
N ILE A 619 15.04 10.07 -10.79
CA ILE A 619 16.44 9.83 -11.19
C ILE A 619 16.62 8.42 -11.78
N PHE A 620 15.99 7.41 -11.17
CA PHE A 620 16.03 6.00 -11.54
C PHE A 620 14.96 5.61 -12.58
N ASN A 621 14.20 6.57 -13.13
CA ASN A 621 13.23 6.28 -14.17
C ASN A 621 13.94 5.70 -15.41
N ASN A 622 13.44 4.59 -15.95
CA ASN A 622 14.09 3.83 -17.01
C ASN A 622 14.10 4.59 -18.35
N ASP A 623 12.98 5.25 -18.67
CA ASP A 623 12.78 5.91 -19.97
C ASP A 623 13.39 7.33 -20.01
N SER A 624 13.36 8.04 -18.88
CA SER A 624 13.64 9.48 -18.82
C SER A 624 14.54 9.90 -17.65
N GLY A 625 15.06 8.93 -16.90
CA GLY A 625 15.87 9.19 -15.71
C GLY A 625 17.26 9.74 -16.05
N MET A 626 17.69 10.72 -15.23
CA MET A 626 19.00 11.35 -15.39
C MET A 626 20.15 10.35 -15.25
N LEU A 627 20.00 9.32 -14.41
CA LEU A 627 21.04 8.32 -14.17
C LEU A 627 21.24 7.43 -15.40
N ASN A 628 20.15 6.92 -15.99
CA ASN A 628 20.25 6.11 -17.20
C ASN A 628 20.78 6.93 -18.38
N HIS A 629 20.37 8.19 -18.53
CA HIS A 629 20.94 9.08 -19.54
C HIS A 629 22.46 9.25 -19.37
N PHE A 630 22.93 9.45 -18.14
CA PHE A 630 24.36 9.56 -17.85
C PHE A 630 25.11 8.24 -18.12
N LEU A 631 24.56 7.09 -17.71
CA LEU A 631 25.19 5.79 -17.93
C LEU A 631 25.25 5.44 -19.42
N ASN A 632 24.16 5.68 -20.16
CA ASN A 632 24.08 5.40 -21.59
C ASN A 632 25.14 6.16 -22.40
N MET A 633 25.59 7.34 -21.97
CA MET A 633 26.71 8.07 -22.60
C MET A 633 28.00 7.23 -22.69
N PHE A 634 28.23 6.34 -21.71
CA PHE A 634 29.41 5.48 -21.65
C PHE A 634 29.11 4.03 -22.06
N LEU A 635 27.88 3.56 -21.88
CA LEU A 635 27.47 2.19 -22.16
C LEU A 635 27.10 1.97 -23.64
N GLN A 636 26.39 2.91 -24.27
CA GLN A 636 25.99 2.79 -25.68
C GLN A 636 27.18 2.61 -26.64
N PRO A 637 28.33 3.31 -26.48
CA PRO A 637 29.51 3.05 -27.31
C PRO A 637 30.08 1.63 -27.18
N LEU A 638 29.76 0.92 -26.09
CA LEU A 638 30.16 -0.46 -25.82
C LEU A 638 29.08 -1.47 -26.23
N GLY A 639 27.95 -1.01 -26.78
CA GLY A 639 26.80 -1.85 -27.10
C GLY A 639 26.06 -2.36 -25.86
N LEU A 640 26.19 -1.67 -24.72
CA LEU A 640 25.50 -1.97 -23.47
C LEU A 640 24.40 -0.92 -23.21
N GLU A 641 23.35 -1.32 -22.51
CA GLU A 641 22.27 -0.44 -22.09
C GLU A 641 22.31 -0.23 -20.57
N ALA A 642 21.82 0.92 -20.12
CA ALA A 642 21.63 1.18 -18.70
C ALA A 642 20.58 0.21 -18.11
N PRO A 643 20.76 -0.24 -16.86
CA PRO A 643 19.91 -1.27 -16.28
C PRO A 643 18.49 -0.78 -16.01
N ASP A 644 17.55 -1.71 -16.04
CA ASP A 644 16.23 -1.56 -15.44
C ASP A 644 16.31 -1.82 -13.93
N TRP A 645 16.46 -0.73 -13.17
CA TRP A 645 16.77 -0.80 -11.73
C TRP A 645 15.76 -1.57 -10.88
N PHE A 646 14.48 -1.55 -11.27
CA PHE A 646 13.38 -2.07 -10.45
C PHE A 646 12.41 -2.98 -11.22
N GLY A 647 12.65 -3.23 -12.50
CA GLY A 647 11.92 -4.19 -13.33
C GLY A 647 12.78 -5.42 -13.62
N GLU A 648 13.13 -5.64 -14.89
CA GLU A 648 13.76 -6.88 -15.36
C GLU A 648 15.13 -7.13 -14.68
N ASP A 649 15.97 -6.10 -14.59
CA ASP A 649 17.30 -6.26 -13.98
C ASP A 649 17.31 -6.10 -12.45
N ALA A 650 16.13 -5.96 -11.82
CA ALA A 650 16.00 -5.68 -10.39
C ALA A 650 16.71 -6.71 -9.49
N LYS A 651 16.75 -7.97 -9.92
CA LYS A 651 17.47 -9.05 -9.23
C LYS A 651 18.92 -8.68 -8.92
N TRP A 652 19.55 -7.87 -9.78
CA TRP A 652 20.93 -7.43 -9.64
C TRP A 652 21.03 -5.98 -9.14
N TYR A 653 20.16 -5.08 -9.60
CA TYR A 653 20.34 -3.64 -9.40
C TYR A 653 19.38 -2.98 -8.40
N ALA A 654 18.28 -3.62 -7.99
CA ALA A 654 17.34 -3.01 -7.03
C ALA A 654 18.02 -2.77 -5.68
N MET A 655 18.81 -3.72 -5.20
CA MET A 655 19.53 -3.59 -3.93
C MET A 655 20.61 -2.49 -3.98
N PRO A 656 21.52 -2.47 -4.98
CA PRO A 656 22.41 -1.33 -5.19
C PRO A 656 21.68 0.02 -5.27
N ALA A 657 20.56 0.12 -6.00
CA ALA A 657 19.79 1.35 -6.09
C ALA A 657 19.30 1.82 -4.72
N LEU A 658 18.73 0.91 -3.91
CA LEU A 658 18.29 1.21 -2.54
C LEU A 658 19.44 1.61 -1.62
N VAL A 659 20.63 1.03 -1.79
CA VAL A 659 21.84 1.42 -1.04
C VAL A 659 22.31 2.82 -1.46
N ILE A 660 22.31 3.14 -2.75
CA ILE A 660 22.63 4.48 -3.27
C ILE A 660 21.65 5.52 -2.68
N MET A 661 20.36 5.21 -2.64
CA MET A 661 19.37 6.07 -2.01
C MET A 661 19.65 6.27 -0.51
N SER A 662 20.08 5.20 0.18
CA SER A 662 20.40 5.22 1.60
C SER A 662 21.68 6.01 1.91
N LEU A 663 22.63 6.07 0.98
CA LEU A 663 23.85 6.89 1.10
C LEU A 663 23.53 8.39 1.23
N TRP A 664 22.37 8.84 0.74
CA TRP A 664 21.93 10.22 0.91
C TRP A 664 21.67 10.58 2.39
N GLY A 665 21.41 9.59 3.24
CA GLY A 665 21.16 9.76 4.68
C GLY A 665 22.40 9.73 5.57
N VAL A 666 23.62 9.56 5.03
CA VAL A 666 24.86 9.35 5.84
C VAL A 666 25.25 10.55 6.71
N GLY A 667 24.65 11.73 6.47
CA GLY A 667 24.90 12.95 7.22
C GLY A 667 24.77 12.77 8.74
N GLY A 668 23.80 11.98 9.21
CA GLY A 668 23.63 11.69 10.64
C GLY A 668 24.82 10.91 11.22
N GLY A 669 25.23 9.82 10.58
CA GLY A 669 26.39 9.02 10.98
C GLY A 669 27.70 9.81 10.89
N MET A 670 27.82 10.68 9.88
CA MET A 670 28.96 11.57 9.71
C MET A 670 29.12 12.53 10.89
N VAL A 671 28.03 13.12 11.40
CA VAL A 671 28.07 14.02 12.56
C VAL A 671 28.55 13.29 13.82
N ILE A 672 28.09 12.06 14.04
CA ILE A 672 28.52 11.21 15.16
C ILE A 672 30.03 10.94 15.06
N TYR A 673 30.51 10.54 13.88
CA TYR A 673 31.95 10.31 13.66
C TYR A 673 32.79 11.56 13.80
N LEU A 674 32.31 12.69 13.29
CA LEU A 674 33.00 13.97 13.39
C LEU A 674 33.13 14.43 14.85
N ALA A 675 32.10 14.20 15.68
CA ALA A 675 32.17 14.45 17.11
C ALA A 675 33.24 13.56 17.78
N GLY A 676 33.29 12.28 17.41
CA GLY A 676 34.33 11.35 17.86
C GLY A 676 35.73 11.75 17.48
N LEU A 677 35.95 12.09 16.19
CA LEU A 677 37.24 12.52 15.65
C LEU A 677 37.79 13.75 16.39
N LYS A 678 36.92 14.70 16.74
CA LYS A 678 37.30 15.88 17.53
C LYS A 678 37.59 15.58 18.99
N GLY A 679 37.10 14.46 19.51
CA GLY A 679 37.36 14.02 20.88
C GLY A 679 38.70 13.29 21.05
N ILE A 680 39.40 12.95 19.97
CA ILE A 680 40.69 12.23 20.04
C ILE A 680 41.78 13.21 20.52
N PRO A 681 42.49 12.91 21.63
CA PRO A 681 43.56 13.77 22.13
C PRO A 681 44.68 13.94 21.09
N GLN A 682 45.09 15.19 20.85
CA GLN A 682 46.15 15.52 19.89
C GLN A 682 47.48 14.85 20.25
N SER A 683 47.74 14.64 21.54
CA SER A 683 48.94 13.99 22.06
C SER A 683 49.16 12.57 21.51
N LEU A 684 48.09 11.82 21.22
CA LEU A 684 48.20 10.48 20.63
C LEU A 684 48.70 10.55 19.17
N TYR A 685 48.27 11.57 18.42
CA TYR A 685 48.75 11.79 17.05
C TYR A 685 50.20 12.28 17.02
N GLU A 686 50.59 13.13 17.97
CA GLU A 686 51.97 13.60 18.13
C GLU A 686 52.92 12.46 18.48
N ALA A 687 52.57 11.64 19.47
CA ALA A 687 53.33 10.45 19.85
C ALA A 687 53.53 9.50 18.65
N ALA A 688 52.46 9.20 17.91
CA ALA A 688 52.56 8.37 16.70
C ALA A 688 53.46 9.01 15.61
N THR A 689 53.50 10.34 15.51
CA THR A 689 54.40 11.04 14.56
C THR A 689 55.87 10.87 14.96
N ILE A 690 56.16 10.97 16.25
CA ILE A 690 57.50 10.78 16.80
C ILE A 690 57.97 9.34 16.53
N ASP A 691 57.08 8.35 16.61
CA ASP A 691 57.33 6.95 16.27
C ASP A 691 57.39 6.66 14.75
N GLY A 692 57.43 7.69 13.90
CA GLY A 692 57.53 7.55 12.44
C GLY A 692 56.27 7.03 11.76
N ALA A 693 55.10 7.10 12.40
CA ALA A 693 53.85 6.66 11.79
C ALA A 693 53.35 7.64 10.72
N GLY A 694 53.25 7.16 9.47
CA GLY A 694 52.57 7.89 8.39
C GLY A 694 51.04 7.98 8.58
N PRO A 695 50.33 8.73 7.73
CA PRO A 695 48.88 8.97 7.85
C PRO A 695 48.03 7.69 7.92
N VAL A 696 48.36 6.68 7.11
CA VAL A 696 47.67 5.38 7.11
C VAL A 696 47.89 4.65 8.43
N LYS A 697 49.13 4.61 8.93
CA LYS A 697 49.45 3.96 10.20
C LYS A 697 48.77 4.67 11.38
N LYS A 698 48.70 6.00 11.38
CA LYS A 698 47.93 6.79 12.37
C LYS A 698 46.43 6.52 12.30
N PHE A 699 45.87 6.33 11.11
CA PHE A 699 44.46 6.00 10.95
C PHE A 699 44.12 4.66 11.61
N PHE A 700 44.83 3.59 11.27
CA PHE A 700 44.56 2.26 11.81
C PHE A 700 45.01 2.05 13.26
N ALA A 701 46.09 2.71 13.70
CA ALA A 701 46.64 2.50 15.04
C ALA A 701 46.08 3.47 16.11
N VAL A 702 45.59 4.65 15.71
CA VAL A 702 45.08 5.68 16.65
C VAL A 702 43.61 5.98 16.39
N THR A 703 43.27 6.35 15.15
CA THR A 703 41.94 6.88 14.83
C THR A 703 40.84 5.81 14.94
N MET A 704 41.01 4.68 14.25
CA MET A 704 40.02 3.60 14.22
C MET A 704 39.79 2.97 15.60
N PRO A 705 40.83 2.68 16.43
CA PRO A 705 40.63 2.18 17.79
C PRO A 705 39.89 3.17 18.68
N MET A 706 40.22 4.46 18.62
CA MET A 706 39.54 5.51 19.41
C MET A 706 38.09 5.73 18.97
N LEU A 707 37.78 5.51 17.69
CA LEU A 707 36.41 5.57 17.16
C LEU A 707 35.60 4.29 17.37
N SER A 708 36.23 3.20 17.81
CA SER A 708 35.57 1.89 17.94
C SER A 708 34.24 1.90 18.72
N PRO A 709 34.04 2.70 19.80
CA PRO A 709 32.73 2.77 20.47
C PRO A 709 31.64 3.39 19.60
N LEU A 710 32.01 4.36 18.76
CA LEU A 710 31.10 5.06 17.85
C LEU A 710 30.83 4.23 16.59
N ILE A 711 31.84 3.52 16.07
CA ILE A 711 31.66 2.53 15.01
C ILE A 711 30.68 1.45 15.48
N PHE A 712 30.86 0.95 16.70
CA PHE A 712 29.97 -0.04 17.30
C PHE A 712 28.54 0.49 17.44
N PHE A 713 28.38 1.70 17.99
CA PHE A 713 27.07 2.34 18.13
C PHE A 713 26.37 2.50 16.77
N ASN A 714 27.05 3.08 15.78
CA ASN A 714 26.50 3.25 14.44
C ASN A 714 26.21 1.91 13.74
N LEU A 715 27.00 0.86 14.00
CA LEU A 715 26.74 -0.48 13.48
C LEU A 715 25.43 -1.04 14.04
N VAL A 716 25.22 -0.96 15.36
CA VAL A 716 23.98 -1.42 16.00
C VAL A 716 22.79 -0.62 15.47
N MET A 717 22.89 0.70 15.44
CA MET A 717 21.81 1.57 14.93
C MET A 717 21.55 1.32 13.44
N GLY A 718 22.60 1.08 12.65
CA GLY A 718 22.51 0.75 11.24
C GLY A 718 21.78 -0.57 10.99
N ILE A 719 22.11 -1.62 11.76
CA ILE A 719 21.42 -2.92 11.68
C ILE A 719 19.95 -2.76 12.07
N ILE A 720 19.64 -2.09 13.19
CA ILE A 720 18.25 -1.87 13.59
C ILE A 720 17.48 -1.13 12.49
N GLY A 721 18.05 -0.05 11.96
CA GLY A 721 17.44 0.77 10.91
C GLY A 721 17.25 0.03 9.59
N SER A 722 18.21 -0.78 9.16
CA SER A 722 18.14 -1.51 7.88
C SER A 722 17.09 -2.63 7.92
N PHE A 723 16.90 -3.29 9.07
CA PHE A 723 15.81 -4.25 9.25
C PHE A 723 14.43 -3.58 9.31
N GLN A 724 14.37 -2.28 9.57
CA GLN A 724 13.15 -1.48 9.62
C GLN A 724 12.86 -0.69 8.34
N ILE A 725 13.58 -0.96 7.25
CA ILE A 725 13.35 -0.30 5.97
C ILE A 725 11.92 -0.57 5.46
N PHE A 726 11.22 0.50 5.11
CA PHE A 726 9.83 0.45 4.67
C PHE A 726 9.55 1.48 3.58
N THR A 727 9.83 2.76 3.86
CA THR A 727 9.42 3.89 3.01
C THR A 727 9.91 3.77 1.57
N GLN A 728 11.19 3.42 1.37
CA GLN A 728 11.76 3.26 0.03
C GLN A 728 11.02 2.17 -0.76
N ALA A 729 10.87 0.99 -0.16
CA ALA A 729 10.24 -0.16 -0.80
C ALA A 729 8.75 0.09 -1.08
N TYR A 730 8.02 0.66 -0.12
CA TYR A 730 6.59 0.95 -0.25
C TYR A 730 6.31 1.96 -1.38
N VAL A 731 7.07 3.06 -1.43
CA VAL A 731 6.83 4.12 -2.43
C VAL A 731 7.26 3.69 -3.83
N ILE A 732 8.35 2.93 -3.98
CA ILE A 732 8.79 2.39 -5.29
C ILE A 732 7.77 1.38 -5.82
N ARG A 733 7.30 0.46 -4.97
CA ARG A 733 6.25 -0.50 -5.34
C ARG A 733 4.95 0.18 -5.79
N GLY A 734 4.56 1.28 -5.15
CA GLY A 734 3.37 2.06 -5.54
C GLY A 734 3.51 2.86 -6.83
N SER A 735 4.73 3.02 -7.37
CA SER A 735 5.04 3.92 -8.49
C SER A 735 5.47 3.19 -9.76
N SER A 736 4.88 2.03 -10.06
CA SER A 736 5.18 1.10 -11.18
C SER A 736 6.25 0.01 -10.93
N GLY A 737 6.94 -0.01 -9.78
CA GLY A 737 7.90 -1.08 -9.43
C GLY A 737 7.30 -2.48 -9.16
N GLY A 738 5.99 -2.65 -9.35
CA GLY A 738 5.29 -3.93 -9.27
C GLY A 738 5.38 -4.65 -7.92
N THR A 739 4.93 -5.90 -7.89
CA THR A 739 5.14 -6.87 -6.80
C THR A 739 6.50 -7.55 -6.87
N ASN A 740 7.51 -6.80 -7.32
CA ASN A 740 8.87 -7.30 -7.45
C ASN A 740 9.32 -7.91 -6.12
N GLU A 741 9.61 -9.21 -6.14
CA GLU A 741 9.97 -9.95 -4.92
C GLU A 741 11.29 -9.48 -4.32
N ASN A 742 12.12 -8.78 -5.11
CA ASN A 742 13.35 -8.14 -4.65
C ASN A 742 13.07 -6.91 -3.78
N LEU A 743 11.85 -6.35 -3.81
CA LEU A 743 11.41 -5.23 -2.96
C LEU A 743 10.56 -5.68 -1.78
N MET A 744 10.35 -6.98 -1.58
CA MET A 744 9.52 -7.52 -0.51
C MET A 744 10.25 -7.47 0.84
N PHE A 745 10.49 -6.29 1.40
CA PHE A 745 11.13 -6.16 2.71
C PHE A 745 10.24 -6.68 3.85
N TYR A 746 10.84 -7.11 4.96
CA TYR A 746 10.14 -7.75 6.07
C TYR A 746 9.01 -6.87 6.63
N VAL A 747 9.29 -5.57 6.85
CA VAL A 747 8.28 -4.63 7.34
C VAL A 747 7.19 -4.37 6.30
N LEU A 748 7.52 -4.42 5.00
CA LEU A 748 6.53 -4.31 3.93
C LEU A 748 5.61 -5.54 3.88
N ASN A 749 6.16 -6.76 4.03
CA ASN A 749 5.36 -7.98 4.16
C ASN A 749 4.44 -7.94 5.39
N LEU A 750 4.95 -7.45 6.53
CA LEU A 750 4.15 -7.24 7.74
C LEU A 750 3.00 -6.24 7.47
N TYR A 751 3.30 -5.13 6.80
CA TYR A 751 2.30 -4.14 6.41
C TYR A 751 1.23 -4.75 5.49
N ASP A 752 1.63 -5.49 4.45
CA ASP A 752 0.71 -6.18 3.54
C ASP A 752 -0.18 -7.16 4.31
N ALA A 753 0.40 -7.96 5.19
CA ALA A 753 -0.36 -8.89 6.01
C ALA A 753 -1.38 -8.19 6.92
N ALA A 754 -0.99 -7.07 7.54
CA ALA A 754 -1.83 -6.28 8.45
C ALA A 754 -2.97 -5.55 7.73
N PHE A 755 -2.62 -4.79 6.69
CA PHE A 755 -3.48 -3.79 6.09
C PHE A 755 -4.10 -4.21 4.76
N ASN A 756 -3.37 -4.95 3.91
CA ASN A 756 -3.86 -5.38 2.59
C ASN A 756 -4.59 -6.73 2.66
N GLN A 757 -4.14 -7.64 3.53
CA GLN A 757 -4.73 -8.98 3.71
C GLN A 757 -5.57 -9.09 4.99
N HIS A 758 -5.62 -8.04 5.80
CA HIS A 758 -6.43 -7.93 7.02
C HIS A 758 -6.10 -8.95 8.13
N ARG A 759 -4.92 -9.55 8.11
CA ARG A 759 -4.47 -10.58 9.06
C ARG A 759 -3.67 -9.94 10.21
N MET A 760 -4.30 -9.08 11.01
CA MET A 760 -3.62 -8.32 12.07
C MET A 760 -2.98 -9.19 13.14
N GLY A 761 -3.66 -10.24 13.61
CA GLY A 761 -3.06 -11.18 14.57
C GLY A 761 -1.83 -11.91 14.01
N TYR A 762 -1.85 -12.22 12.70
CA TYR A 762 -0.72 -12.81 12.00
C TYR A 762 0.44 -11.82 11.82
N ALA A 763 0.14 -10.57 11.44
CA ALA A 763 1.12 -9.50 11.32
C ALA A 763 1.78 -9.17 12.67
N SER A 764 1.02 -9.22 13.77
CA SER A 764 1.58 -9.14 15.13
C SER A 764 2.60 -10.26 15.41
N ALA A 765 2.36 -11.49 14.94
CA ALA A 765 3.33 -12.57 15.09
C ALA A 765 4.61 -12.32 14.28
N LEU A 766 4.50 -11.81 13.04
CA LEU A 766 5.65 -11.35 12.25
C LEU A 766 6.44 -10.25 12.99
N ALA A 767 5.76 -9.25 13.57
CA ALA A 767 6.39 -8.16 14.31
C ALA A 767 7.28 -8.67 15.45
N TRP A 768 6.80 -9.66 16.21
CA TRP A 768 7.55 -10.25 17.32
C TRP A 768 8.71 -11.12 16.87
N ILE A 769 8.60 -11.82 15.75
CA ILE A 769 9.72 -12.54 15.15
C ILE A 769 10.82 -11.56 14.73
N LEU A 770 10.46 -10.45 14.06
CA LEU A 770 11.42 -9.40 13.71
C LEU A 770 12.11 -8.82 14.94
N PHE A 771 11.34 -8.51 15.99
CA PHE A 771 11.90 -8.04 17.26
C PHE A 771 12.93 -9.03 17.83
N ILE A 772 12.62 -10.32 17.84
CA ILE A 772 13.54 -11.37 18.31
C ILE A 772 14.79 -11.42 17.43
N ILE A 773 14.66 -11.34 16.11
CA ILE A 773 15.79 -11.33 15.17
C ILE A 773 16.72 -10.15 15.46
N ILE A 774 16.16 -8.93 15.56
CA ILE A 774 16.93 -7.72 15.85
C ILE A 774 17.60 -7.82 17.22
N LEU A 775 16.89 -8.33 18.23
CA LEU A 775 17.42 -8.53 19.58
C LEU A 775 18.60 -9.52 19.57
N VAL A 776 18.45 -10.67 18.92
CA VAL A 776 19.52 -11.68 18.80
C VAL A 776 20.73 -11.10 18.07
N MET A 777 20.52 -10.42 16.93
CA MET A 777 21.60 -9.76 16.20
C MET A 777 22.32 -8.70 17.04
N THR A 778 21.55 -7.88 17.76
CA THR A 778 22.11 -6.88 18.68
C THR A 778 22.93 -7.55 19.78
N LEU A 779 22.40 -8.59 20.43
CA LEU A 779 23.12 -9.32 21.47
C LEU A 779 24.41 -10.00 20.94
N LEU A 780 24.40 -10.52 19.72
CA LEU A 780 25.59 -11.07 19.06
C LEU A 780 26.65 -10.00 18.84
N VAL A 781 26.24 -8.82 18.34
CA VAL A 781 27.12 -7.67 18.13
C VAL A 781 27.71 -7.19 19.47
N PHE A 782 26.89 -7.04 20.51
CA PHE A 782 27.33 -6.70 21.88
C PHE A 782 28.26 -7.76 22.50
N ARG A 783 28.08 -9.05 22.16
CA ARG A 783 28.99 -10.10 22.63
C ARG A 783 30.36 -9.97 21.99
N GLY A 784 30.43 -9.63 20.70
CA GLY A 784 31.69 -9.38 19.98
C GLY A 784 32.43 -8.12 20.43
N SER A 785 31.69 -7.10 20.89
CA SER A 785 32.26 -5.79 21.26
C SER A 785 33.24 -5.85 22.43
N LYS A 786 33.14 -6.86 23.32
CA LYS A 786 34.05 -7.05 24.47
C LYS A 786 35.52 -7.18 24.06
N ASN A 787 35.79 -7.57 22.82
CA ASN A 787 37.14 -7.76 22.29
C ASN A 787 37.55 -6.70 21.26
N MET A 788 36.64 -5.81 20.86
CA MET A 788 36.83 -4.89 19.71
C MET A 788 36.67 -3.40 20.05
N VAL A 789 36.20 -3.04 21.26
CA VAL A 789 35.87 -1.66 21.61
C VAL A 789 36.78 -1.14 22.73
N HIS A 790 37.51 -0.05 22.44
CA HIS A 790 38.36 0.66 23.40
C HIS A 790 37.56 1.79 24.06
N TYR A 791 37.14 1.59 25.30
CA TYR A 791 36.32 2.55 26.05
C TYR A 791 37.12 3.68 26.74
N GLU A 792 38.44 3.74 26.56
CA GLU A 792 39.29 4.73 27.26
C GLU A 792 38.95 6.19 26.90
N GLY A 793 38.39 6.45 25.70
CA GLY A 793 37.96 7.79 25.29
C GLY A 793 36.63 8.29 25.90
N LEU A 794 35.85 7.43 26.57
CA LEU A 794 34.56 7.78 27.20
C LEU A 794 34.62 7.89 28.72
N LYS A 795 35.78 7.61 29.32
CA LYS A 795 36.06 7.86 30.74
C LYS A 795 36.71 9.25 30.88
N SER A 796 35.93 10.30 30.74
CA SER A 796 36.30 11.65 31.20
C SER A 796 35.40 12.09 32.33
#